data_AF-A0A944DHQ5-F1
#
_entry.id   AF-A0A944DHQ5-F1
#
_cell.length_a   1.000
_cell.length_b   1.000
_cell.length_c   1.000
_cell.angle_alpha   90.00
_cell.angle_beta   90.00
_cell.angle_gamma   90.00
#
_symmetry.space_group_name_H-M   'P 1'
#
loop_
_entity.id
_entity.type
_entity.pdbx_description
1 polymer ?
#
loop_
_entity_poly.entity_id
_entity_poly.type
_entity_poly.pdbx_seq_one_letter_code
_entity_poly.pdbx_strand_id
1 'polypeptide(L)'
;MTPAPLGFRDRAREVAELLARLLLMFVTGLGVSLALGALVLMLAAPAQAAESGDGGVQQGTLLFRGADGGDPAAAPLLHTDVTLRVSGPIVRARVVQRFRNPADDWREGTYVFPLPENAAVDRMRIQVADRVIEGQIQERAQAKATYEKAKAEGKASALVSQERPNVFTTRVANIGPKDEIRVEIEYQHTLDYAVADGVGRYSLRFPMVVAPRYIPGQVVGDEESGAILGTDMVPDAAAILPPMLLPDEAGPIVNPVSLNVYLDAGVPIAAVDSPFHRVRIDTLKPSVRRIRLSEGRTPANRDFVLNWTLAAGAAPHATLFVEPGKDRDHALLMLVPPAPSAVGKRLPREVVFIVDTSGSMEGASIVQAREALAMALGRLGAEDSFNVIEFNSNAKALFDTARPASGEHVAQAVRWVQALRANGGTEMAGALDLALDGRRNPDRVRQVIFLTDGAVGNEAQLFGLIQQRLGDSRLFTVGIGSAPNSHFMRKAAQAGRGSFTYIGKVEEVRARMAELFAKLESPVIKGLTVTWPSGARADASPDPLPDLYLGEPVVVAAAIDRTVGGEVRLSGDSGAIRWSSSLSLDDANPGEGIGVLWARQKIDHWMDTLADGADEAAVREKVLALALEFQLVSQFTSFVAVDTTPARSADARLKSGAVPSHFPAGWSPSGVYGELPRGATDTRWHVLMGLIALAAFFLTRTPRVRQLTMKG
;
A
#
# COMPACT_ATOMS: atom_id res chain seq x y z
N MET A 1 -24.40 96.30 -41.31
CA MET A 1 -23.25 96.71 -40.48
C MET A 1 -22.22 95.60 -40.49
N THR A 2 -21.08 95.81 -41.14
CA THR A 2 -19.91 94.93 -41.08
C THR A 2 -19.21 95.10 -39.72
N PRO A 3 -18.88 94.04 -38.97
CA PRO A 3 -18.09 94.17 -37.75
C PRO A 3 -16.68 94.64 -38.08
N ALA A 4 -16.13 95.53 -37.27
CA ALA A 4 -14.80 96.10 -37.46
C ALA A 4 -13.70 95.01 -37.31
N PRO A 5 -12.58 95.11 -38.04
CA PRO A 5 -11.46 94.17 -37.86
C PRO A 5 -10.83 94.35 -36.48
N LEU A 6 -10.79 93.26 -35.71
CA LEU A 6 -10.09 93.18 -34.42
C LEU A 6 -8.63 93.66 -34.55
N GLY A 7 -8.21 94.52 -33.63
CA GLY A 7 -6.90 95.15 -33.68
C GLY A 7 -5.76 94.15 -33.49
N PHE A 8 -4.56 94.50 -33.96
CA PHE A 8 -3.37 93.66 -33.84
C PHE A 8 -3.08 93.20 -32.39
N ARG A 9 -3.43 94.03 -31.40
CA ARG A 9 -3.33 93.72 -29.97
C ARG A 9 -4.29 92.62 -29.50
N ASP A 10 -5.48 92.51 -30.10
CA ASP A 10 -6.47 91.49 -29.71
C ASP A 10 -6.07 90.13 -30.27
N ARG A 11 -5.62 90.06 -31.53
CA ARG A 11 -5.05 88.82 -32.10
C ARG A 11 -3.82 88.33 -31.33
N ALA A 12 -2.97 89.25 -30.89
CA ALA A 12 -1.81 88.89 -30.05
C ALA A 12 -2.25 88.31 -28.69
N ARG A 13 -3.34 88.82 -28.09
CA ARG A 13 -3.95 88.24 -26.87
C ARG A 13 -4.56 86.86 -27.12
N GLU A 14 -5.32 86.68 -28.20
CA GLU A 14 -5.90 85.37 -28.54
C GLU A 14 -4.82 84.30 -28.77
N VAL A 15 -3.74 84.63 -29.47
CA VAL A 15 -2.60 83.72 -29.67
C VAL A 15 -1.87 83.43 -28.36
N ALA A 16 -1.67 84.44 -27.50
CA ALA A 16 -1.07 84.24 -26.18
C ALA A 16 -1.94 83.34 -25.27
N GLU A 17 -3.26 83.53 -25.27
CA GLU A 17 -4.19 82.64 -24.56
C GLU A 17 -4.19 81.22 -25.15
N LEU A 18 -4.14 81.07 -26.47
CA LEU A 18 -4.08 79.75 -27.11
C LEU A 18 -2.80 79.00 -26.72
N LEU A 19 -1.65 79.69 -26.73
CA LEU A 19 -0.37 79.13 -26.31
C LEU A 19 -0.36 78.80 -24.81
N ALA A 20 -0.91 79.66 -23.95
CA ALA A 20 -1.05 79.38 -22.52
C ALA A 20 -1.95 78.15 -22.25
N ARG A 21 -3.04 77.98 -23.00
CA ARG A 21 -3.93 76.81 -22.90
C ARG A 21 -3.25 75.54 -23.40
N LEU A 22 -2.48 75.61 -24.49
CA LEU A 22 -1.67 74.49 -24.99
C LEU A 22 -0.59 74.07 -24.00
N LEU A 23 0.13 75.03 -23.41
CA LEU A 23 1.11 74.79 -22.35
C LEU A 23 0.46 74.14 -21.13
N LEU A 24 -0.70 74.64 -20.69
CA LEU A 24 -1.43 74.07 -19.55
C LEU A 24 -1.90 72.63 -19.84
N MET A 25 -2.40 72.34 -21.04
CA MET A 25 -2.75 70.97 -21.44
C MET A 25 -1.53 70.05 -21.50
N PHE A 26 -0.38 70.54 -21.96
CA PHE A 26 0.86 69.76 -21.99
C PHE A 26 1.38 69.46 -20.57
N VAL A 27 1.43 70.46 -19.68
CA VAL A 27 1.87 70.30 -18.29
C VAL A 27 0.93 69.40 -17.50
N THR A 28 -0.39 69.52 -17.68
CA THR A 28 -1.35 68.61 -17.02
C THR A 28 -1.31 67.18 -17.57
N GLY A 29 -1.15 66.99 -18.88
CA GLY A 29 -0.94 65.67 -19.47
C GLY A 29 0.36 64.99 -19.01
N LEU A 30 1.45 65.75 -18.92
CA LEU A 30 2.74 65.28 -18.42
C LEU A 30 2.66 64.91 -16.92
N GLY A 31 2.00 65.75 -16.11
CA GLY A 31 1.76 65.47 -14.69
C GLY A 31 0.91 64.21 -14.45
N VAL A 32 -0.13 64.00 -15.25
CA VAL A 32 -0.95 62.77 -15.19
C VAL A 32 -0.14 61.54 -15.62
N SER A 33 0.68 61.64 -16.68
CA SER A 33 1.54 60.53 -17.13
C SER A 33 2.63 60.18 -16.11
N LEU A 34 3.23 61.17 -15.46
CA LEU A 34 4.19 60.97 -14.37
C LEU A 34 3.53 60.37 -13.12
N ALA A 35 2.31 60.81 -12.77
CA ALA A 35 1.55 60.23 -11.67
C ALA A 35 1.15 58.76 -11.94
N LEU A 36 0.72 58.43 -13.16
CA LEU A 36 0.47 57.05 -13.59
C LEU A 36 1.75 56.20 -13.61
N GLY A 37 2.86 56.74 -14.11
CA GLY A 37 4.16 56.06 -14.06
C GLY A 37 4.65 55.78 -12.63
N ALA A 38 4.49 56.77 -11.73
CA ALA A 38 4.81 56.61 -10.31
C ALA A 38 3.88 55.62 -9.61
N LEU A 39 2.59 55.58 -9.96
CA LEU A 39 1.64 54.60 -9.43
C LEU A 39 1.96 53.18 -9.91
N VAL A 40 2.34 53.00 -11.19
CA VAL A 40 2.81 51.72 -11.72
C VAL A 40 4.11 51.28 -11.04
N LEU A 41 5.05 52.21 -10.78
CA LEU A 41 6.28 51.91 -10.04
C LEU A 41 6.03 51.59 -8.56
N MET A 42 5.05 52.23 -7.91
CA MET A 42 4.64 51.87 -6.54
C MET A 42 3.93 50.51 -6.47
N LEU A 43 3.10 50.17 -7.46
CA LEU A 43 2.46 48.85 -7.58
C LEU A 43 3.40 47.75 -8.08
N ALA A 44 4.58 48.12 -8.58
CA ALA A 44 5.67 47.22 -8.95
C ALA A 44 6.77 47.11 -7.87
N ALA A 45 6.58 47.74 -6.71
CA ALA A 45 7.44 47.49 -5.55
C ALA A 45 7.21 46.03 -5.09
N PRO A 46 8.27 45.22 -4.88
CA PRO A 46 8.10 43.88 -4.35
C PRO A 46 7.49 43.99 -2.94
N ALA A 47 6.41 43.25 -2.70
CA ALA A 47 5.80 43.17 -1.38
C ALA A 47 6.81 42.59 -0.38
N GLN A 48 7.31 43.42 0.54
CA GLN A 48 8.06 42.94 1.69
C GLN A 48 7.06 42.32 2.66
N ALA A 49 7.02 40.98 2.68
CA ALA A 49 6.24 40.23 3.65
C ALA A 49 6.80 40.45 5.07
N ALA A 50 5.89 40.54 6.05
CA ALA A 50 6.23 40.72 7.46
C ALA A 50 6.71 39.41 8.12
N GLU A 51 7.30 39.52 9.30
CA GLU A 51 7.92 38.41 10.02
C GLU A 51 6.94 37.50 10.78
N SER A 52 7.47 36.32 11.11
CA SER A 52 7.13 35.45 12.27
C SER A 52 6.00 34.42 12.13
N GLY A 53 6.25 33.21 12.66
CA GLY A 53 5.29 32.10 12.74
C GLY A 53 5.98 30.73 12.63
N ASP A 54 6.09 30.00 13.75
CA ASP A 54 6.63 28.63 13.80
C ASP A 54 5.51 27.59 13.59
N GLY A 55 5.86 26.39 13.12
CA GLY A 55 5.01 25.19 13.21
C GLY A 55 4.11 24.85 12.01
N GLY A 56 4.69 24.33 10.93
CA GLY A 56 3.92 23.71 9.82
C GLY A 56 4.74 22.65 9.06
N VAL A 57 4.47 21.36 9.31
CA VAL A 57 5.27 20.25 8.76
C VAL A 57 4.73 19.82 7.38
N GLN A 58 5.48 20.11 6.32
CA GLN A 58 5.27 19.58 4.98
C GLN A 58 6.20 18.37 4.74
N GLN A 59 5.70 17.31 4.10
CA GLN A 59 6.45 16.07 3.81
C GLN A 59 6.31 15.69 2.33
N GLY A 60 6.99 14.61 1.93
CA GLY A 60 7.25 14.31 0.51
C GLY A 60 8.70 14.63 0.14
N THR A 61 9.58 13.66 0.38
CA THR A 61 11.00 13.66 -0.04
C THR A 61 11.91 14.75 0.61
N LEU A 62 13.16 14.85 0.13
CA LEU A 62 14.29 15.41 0.89
C LEU A 62 14.38 16.94 0.78
N LEU A 63 13.55 17.66 1.55
CA LEU A 63 14.18 18.41 2.65
C LEU A 63 15.04 19.66 2.29
N PHE A 64 14.88 20.43 1.21
CA PHE A 64 15.66 21.69 0.98
C PHE A 64 14.91 23.07 0.86
N ARG A 65 15.04 24.04 1.81
CA ARG A 65 14.64 25.49 1.69
C ARG A 65 15.64 26.42 2.40
N GLY A 66 16.07 27.51 1.75
CA GLY A 66 16.97 28.51 2.33
C GLY A 66 16.24 29.68 3.01
N ALA A 67 16.93 30.38 3.92
CA ALA A 67 16.43 31.61 4.57
C ALA A 67 16.47 32.84 3.63
N ASP A 68 16.86 32.63 2.37
CA ASP A 68 17.45 33.64 1.50
C ASP A 68 16.74 33.71 0.12
N GLY A 69 15.59 33.04 -0.04
CA GLY A 69 14.74 33.11 -1.25
C GLY A 69 15.27 32.44 -2.52
N GLY A 70 16.39 31.71 -2.46
CA GLY A 70 16.97 30.99 -3.61
C GLY A 70 16.27 29.66 -3.95
N ASP A 71 16.39 29.24 -5.22
CA ASP A 71 15.73 28.07 -5.79
C ASP A 71 15.93 26.75 -5.01
N PRO A 72 14.91 25.85 -4.99
CA PRO A 72 15.00 24.54 -4.37
C PRO A 72 15.87 23.57 -5.21
N ALA A 73 17.18 23.58 -4.96
CA ALA A 73 18.15 22.71 -5.63
C ALA A 73 18.09 21.24 -5.14
N ALA A 74 17.06 20.49 -5.53
CA ALA A 74 16.78 19.11 -5.10
C ALA A 74 17.99 18.15 -5.20
N ALA A 75 18.17 17.29 -4.19
CA ALA A 75 19.17 16.21 -4.20
C ALA A 75 18.86 15.16 -5.27
N PRO A 76 19.70 14.99 -6.31
CA PRO A 76 19.49 13.93 -7.28
C PRO A 76 19.69 12.57 -6.64
N LEU A 77 18.69 11.69 -6.78
CA LEU A 77 18.84 10.25 -6.59
C LEU A 77 19.72 9.74 -7.75
N LEU A 78 20.97 9.41 -7.44
CA LEU A 78 21.97 9.05 -8.43
C LEU A 78 21.74 7.65 -9.01
N HIS A 79 21.33 6.70 -8.16
CA HIS A 79 21.22 5.29 -8.51
C HIS A 79 20.49 4.47 -7.42
N THR A 80 19.78 3.42 -7.85
CA THR A 80 19.16 2.40 -6.99
C THR A 80 19.68 1.01 -7.35
N ASP A 81 20.32 0.32 -6.41
CA ASP A 81 20.70 -1.09 -6.53
C ASP A 81 19.73 -1.98 -5.73
N VAL A 82 19.07 -2.92 -6.40
CA VAL A 82 18.11 -3.86 -5.81
C VAL A 82 18.63 -5.29 -5.93
N THR A 83 18.77 -5.97 -4.80
CA THR A 83 18.99 -7.41 -4.74
C THR A 83 17.79 -8.08 -4.10
N LEU A 84 17.16 -9.00 -4.82
CA LEU A 84 16.04 -9.80 -4.34
C LEU A 84 16.50 -11.26 -4.23
N ARG A 85 16.20 -11.91 -3.13
CA ARG A 85 16.47 -13.33 -2.89
C ARG A 85 15.16 -13.99 -2.51
N VAL A 86 14.76 -14.99 -3.28
CA VAL A 86 13.49 -15.69 -3.12
C VAL A 86 13.78 -17.11 -2.65
N SER A 87 13.12 -17.52 -1.57
CA SER A 87 13.18 -18.88 -1.02
C SER A 87 11.76 -19.40 -0.90
N GLY A 88 11.31 -20.16 -1.91
CA GLY A 88 9.92 -20.60 -2.02
C GLY A 88 8.94 -19.41 -2.07
N PRO A 89 8.08 -19.20 -1.07
CA PRO A 89 7.10 -18.11 -1.02
C PRO A 89 7.62 -16.82 -0.36
N ILE A 90 8.84 -16.76 0.18
CA ILE A 90 9.39 -15.54 0.81
C ILE A 90 10.40 -14.82 -0.08
N VAL A 91 10.45 -13.50 0.05
CA VAL A 91 11.47 -12.64 -0.58
C VAL A 91 12.20 -11.85 0.49
N ARG A 92 13.52 -12.06 0.57
CA ARG A 92 14.47 -11.13 1.20
C ARG A 92 14.89 -10.09 0.17
N ALA A 93 14.60 -8.82 0.45
CA ALA A 93 14.94 -7.70 -0.42
C ALA A 93 15.97 -6.80 0.25
N ARG A 94 17.01 -6.43 -0.49
CA ARG A 94 18.00 -5.41 -0.10
C ARG A 94 18.00 -4.31 -1.15
N VAL A 95 17.63 -3.11 -0.73
CA VAL A 95 17.56 -1.91 -1.57
C VAL A 95 18.62 -0.93 -1.08
N VAL A 96 19.51 -0.53 -1.98
CA VAL A 96 20.55 0.46 -1.73
C VAL A 96 20.31 1.65 -2.66
N GLN A 97 20.15 2.84 -2.10
CA GLN A 97 19.98 4.07 -2.85
C GLN A 97 21.07 5.07 -2.52
N ARG A 98 21.48 5.85 -3.53
CA ARG A 98 22.53 6.87 -3.41
C ARG A 98 21.97 8.24 -3.76
N PHE A 99 22.03 9.14 -2.80
CA PHE A 99 21.63 10.54 -2.94
C PHE A 99 22.86 11.42 -2.81
N ARG A 100 22.85 12.59 -3.44
CA ARG A 100 23.90 13.59 -3.23
C ARG A 100 23.30 14.93 -2.85
N ASN A 101 23.80 15.58 -1.80
CA ASN A 101 23.48 16.99 -1.55
C ASN A 101 24.18 17.84 -2.63
N PRO A 102 23.47 18.58 -3.49
CA PRO A 102 24.08 19.40 -4.52
C PRO A 102 24.43 20.80 -3.98
N ALA A 103 23.93 21.17 -2.79
CA ALA A 103 24.09 22.49 -2.20
C ALA A 103 25.42 22.64 -1.43
N ASP A 104 25.72 23.89 -1.07
CA ASP A 104 26.92 24.30 -0.34
C ASP A 104 26.68 24.47 1.18
N ASP A 105 25.51 24.05 1.67
CA ASP A 105 25.05 24.14 3.07
C ASP A 105 24.50 22.82 3.63
N TRP A 106 24.36 22.75 4.97
CA TRP A 106 23.91 21.56 5.71
C TRP A 106 22.40 21.35 5.62
N ARG A 107 21.97 20.09 5.45
CA ARG A 107 20.57 19.76 5.12
C ARG A 107 20.01 18.60 5.96
N GLU A 108 18.69 18.58 6.11
CA GLU A 108 17.90 17.45 6.60
C GLU A 108 16.98 17.01 5.46
N GLY A 109 16.50 15.78 5.43
CA GLY A 109 15.26 15.54 4.72
C GLY A 109 14.64 14.17 4.81
N THR A 110 13.45 14.09 4.24
CA THR A 110 12.57 12.93 4.30
C THR A 110 12.78 12.09 3.04
N TYR A 111 12.61 10.79 3.15
CA TYR A 111 12.71 9.82 2.08
C TYR A 111 11.57 8.83 2.25
N VAL A 112 10.72 8.71 1.24
CA VAL A 112 9.55 7.83 1.25
C VAL A 112 9.81 6.71 0.26
N PHE A 113 9.75 5.46 0.72
CA PHE A 113 9.93 4.29 -0.12
C PHE A 113 8.63 3.50 -0.24
N PRO A 114 8.14 3.18 -1.46
CA PRO A 114 7.03 2.26 -1.62
C PRO A 114 7.52 0.84 -1.34
N LEU A 115 6.87 0.17 -0.39
CA LEU A 115 7.08 -1.24 -0.12
C LEU A 115 5.84 -2.07 -0.50
N PRO A 116 6.00 -3.37 -0.80
CA PRO A 116 4.87 -4.31 -0.85
C PRO A 116 4.03 -4.21 0.44
N GLU A 117 2.71 -4.36 0.33
CA GLU A 117 1.76 -4.16 1.45
C GLU A 117 2.00 -5.12 2.62
N ASN A 118 2.59 -6.27 2.35
CA ASN A 118 2.97 -7.31 3.30
C ASN A 118 4.46 -7.28 3.67
N ALA A 119 5.22 -6.23 3.32
CA ALA A 119 6.62 -6.10 3.71
C ALA A 119 6.79 -5.69 5.18
N ALA A 120 7.86 -6.17 5.80
CA ALA A 120 8.40 -5.62 7.04
C ALA A 120 9.86 -5.26 6.86
N VAL A 121 10.22 -4.05 7.26
CA VAL A 121 11.61 -3.62 7.38
C VAL A 121 12.17 -4.15 8.69
N ASP A 122 13.29 -4.87 8.61
CA ASP A 122 14.00 -5.45 9.74
C ASP A 122 15.49 -5.06 9.78
N ARG A 123 15.97 -4.33 8.76
CA ARG A 123 17.28 -3.68 8.83
C ARG A 123 17.30 -2.35 8.10
N MET A 124 17.99 -1.40 8.71
CA MET A 124 18.32 -0.13 8.08
C MET A 124 19.77 0.23 8.38
N ARG A 125 20.49 0.69 7.35
CA ARG A 125 21.83 1.26 7.45
C ARG A 125 21.87 2.53 6.63
N ILE A 126 22.46 3.58 7.20
CA ILE A 126 22.82 4.79 6.46
C ILE A 126 24.33 4.90 6.45
N GLN A 127 24.86 5.41 5.35
CA GLN A 127 26.22 5.87 5.26
C GLN A 127 26.23 7.32 4.78
N VAL A 128 26.85 8.21 5.54
CA VAL A 128 27.08 9.62 5.18
C VAL A 128 28.58 9.81 5.07
N ALA A 129 29.07 10.16 3.88
CA ALA A 129 30.49 10.10 3.55
C ALA A 129 31.11 8.73 3.95
N ASP A 130 32.13 8.72 4.80
CA ASP A 130 32.83 7.52 5.26
C ASP A 130 32.18 6.84 6.48
N ARG A 131 31.15 7.45 7.09
CA ARG A 131 30.60 7.03 8.38
C ARG A 131 29.37 6.15 8.17
N VAL A 132 29.38 4.96 8.76
CA VAL A 132 28.28 3.99 8.71
C VAL A 132 27.50 4.03 10.02
N ILE A 133 26.20 4.26 9.91
CA ILE A 133 25.26 4.33 11.02
C ILE A 133 24.26 3.19 10.84
N GLU A 134 24.28 2.22 11.75
CA GLU A 134 23.31 1.12 11.76
C GLU A 134 22.08 1.54 12.57
N GLY A 135 20.88 1.32 12.00
CA GLY A 135 19.62 1.62 12.66
C GLY A 135 19.32 0.60 13.76
N GLN A 136 18.85 1.09 14.90
CA GLN A 136 18.39 0.27 16.02
C GLN A 136 16.88 0.44 16.16
N ILE A 137 16.15 -0.66 16.32
CA ILE A 137 14.76 -0.58 16.79
C ILE A 137 14.75 -0.07 18.24
N GLN A 138 13.90 0.93 18.47
CA GLN A 138 13.48 1.37 19.81
C GLN A 138 11.95 1.44 19.85
N GLU A 139 11.35 1.62 21.04
CA GLU A 139 9.93 1.98 21.12
C GLU A 139 9.66 3.27 20.33
N ARG A 140 8.52 3.37 19.64
CA ARG A 140 8.21 4.48 18.71
C ARG A 140 8.40 5.88 19.32
N ALA A 141 8.02 6.06 20.60
CA ALA A 141 8.22 7.32 21.32
C ALA A 141 9.70 7.59 21.65
N GLN A 142 10.44 6.55 22.06
CA GLN A 142 11.88 6.63 22.36
C GLN A 142 12.69 6.92 21.10
N ALA A 143 12.42 6.21 20.00
CA ALA A 143 13.04 6.42 18.69
C ALA A 143 12.94 7.89 18.24
N LYS A 144 11.74 8.49 18.37
CA LYS A 144 11.51 9.90 18.07
C LYS A 144 12.33 10.83 18.97
N ALA A 145 12.32 10.62 20.28
CA ALA A 145 13.10 11.43 21.22
C ALA A 145 14.61 11.35 20.97
N THR A 146 15.12 10.14 20.69
CA THR A 146 16.52 9.88 20.30
C THR A 146 16.90 10.63 19.02
N TYR A 147 16.03 10.62 18.00
CA TYR A 147 16.25 11.34 16.74
C TYR A 147 16.33 12.86 16.93
N GLU A 148 15.35 13.48 17.60
CA GLU A 148 15.31 14.93 17.78
C GLU A 148 16.51 15.43 18.62
N LYS A 149 16.91 14.66 19.64
CA LYS A 149 18.13 14.95 20.41
C LYS A 149 19.38 14.91 19.54
N ALA A 150 19.56 13.86 18.73
CA ALA A 150 20.72 13.72 17.86
C ALA A 150 20.78 14.82 16.77
N LYS A 151 19.62 15.19 16.22
CA LYS A 151 19.45 16.28 15.27
C LYS A 151 19.90 17.62 15.86
N ALA A 152 19.46 17.95 17.07
CA ALA A 152 19.87 19.14 17.81
C ALA A 152 21.37 19.15 18.12
N GLU A 153 21.94 18.00 18.52
CA GLU A 153 23.38 17.80 18.78
C GLU A 153 24.27 17.83 17.53
N GLY A 154 23.73 18.05 16.33
CA GLY A 154 24.52 18.12 15.09
C GLY A 154 25.09 16.77 14.62
N LYS A 155 24.59 15.66 15.16
CA LYS A 155 24.94 14.29 14.73
C LYS A 155 24.16 13.94 13.47
N ALA A 156 24.80 13.24 12.53
CA ALA A 156 24.06 12.57 11.47
C ALA A 156 23.09 11.57 12.13
N SER A 157 21.80 11.66 11.79
CA SER A 157 20.78 10.82 12.40
C SER A 157 19.67 10.50 11.43
N ALA A 158 18.94 9.42 11.69
CA ALA A 158 17.75 9.07 10.95
C ALA A 158 16.69 8.38 11.78
N LEU A 159 15.45 8.48 11.33
CA LEU A 159 14.27 7.88 11.95
C LEU A 159 13.42 7.26 10.84
N VAL A 160 13.10 5.97 10.93
CA VAL A 160 12.13 5.31 10.03
C VAL A 160 10.85 5.03 10.78
N SER A 161 9.75 5.61 10.31
CA SER A 161 8.39 5.30 10.72
C SER A 161 7.61 4.61 9.60
N GLN A 162 6.76 3.67 9.98
CA GLN A 162 5.68 3.19 9.10
C GLN A 162 4.48 4.13 9.27
N GLU A 163 4.06 4.78 8.19
CA GLU A 163 2.92 5.71 8.20
C GLU A 163 1.65 5.05 7.63
N ARG A 164 1.80 4.04 6.76
CA ARG A 164 0.76 3.14 6.22
C ARG A 164 1.38 1.77 5.91
N PRO A 165 0.59 0.69 5.72
CA PRO A 165 1.13 -0.65 5.42
C PRO A 165 2.18 -0.69 4.29
N ASN A 166 1.96 0.07 3.21
CA ASN A 166 2.85 0.17 2.05
C ASN A 166 3.73 1.45 1.98
N VAL A 167 3.76 2.28 3.03
CA VAL A 167 4.50 3.56 3.03
C VAL A 167 5.40 3.67 4.26
N PHE A 168 6.70 3.65 4.02
CA PHE A 168 7.74 3.83 5.03
C PHE A 168 8.46 5.14 4.78
N THR A 169 8.57 5.94 5.85
CA THR A 169 9.09 7.30 5.85
C THR A 169 10.36 7.34 6.68
N THR A 170 11.49 7.60 6.02
CA THR A 170 12.79 7.82 6.64
C THR A 170 13.04 9.32 6.71
N ARG A 171 13.37 9.89 7.88
CA ARG A 171 13.96 11.24 7.97
C ARG A 171 15.46 11.09 8.22
N VAL A 172 16.30 11.91 7.58
CA VAL A 172 17.77 11.93 7.72
C VAL A 172 18.23 13.36 7.98
N ALA A 173 18.84 13.64 9.13
CA ALA A 173 19.33 14.96 9.51
C ALA A 173 20.86 15.10 9.40
N ASN A 174 21.31 16.35 9.28
CA ASN A 174 22.72 16.75 9.30
C ASN A 174 23.56 16.09 8.18
N ILE A 175 23.11 16.28 6.94
CA ILE A 175 23.79 15.94 5.69
C ILE A 175 24.73 17.10 5.32
N GLY A 176 26.01 16.83 5.07
CA GLY A 176 26.99 17.87 4.75
C GLY A 176 26.88 18.40 3.32
N PRO A 177 27.48 19.58 3.03
CA PRO A 177 27.59 20.13 1.67
C PRO A 177 28.28 19.15 0.70
N LYS A 178 27.75 18.97 -0.50
CA LYS A 178 28.28 18.08 -1.56
C LYS A 178 28.36 16.57 -1.25
N ASP A 179 28.05 16.14 -0.01
CA ASP A 179 28.13 14.75 0.46
C ASP A 179 27.23 13.78 -0.31
N GLU A 180 27.69 12.53 -0.45
CA GLU A 180 26.86 11.38 -0.82
C GLU A 180 26.28 10.72 0.44
N ILE A 181 24.99 10.43 0.39
CA ILE A 181 24.28 9.58 1.35
C ILE A 181 23.96 8.27 0.64
N ARG A 182 24.31 7.15 1.27
CA ARG A 182 23.82 5.84 0.89
C ARG A 182 22.81 5.35 1.92
N VAL A 183 21.56 5.18 1.51
CA VAL A 183 20.50 4.58 2.33
C VAL A 183 20.38 3.11 1.92
N GLU A 184 20.46 2.21 2.89
CA GLU A 184 20.36 0.77 2.69
C GLU A 184 19.24 0.22 3.58
N ILE A 185 18.24 -0.38 2.96
CA ILE A 185 17.07 -0.98 3.60
C ILE A 185 17.06 -2.46 3.25
N GLU A 186 16.94 -3.31 4.27
CA GLU A 186 16.56 -4.71 4.08
C GLU A 186 15.16 -4.95 4.64
N TYR A 187 14.36 -5.69 3.88
CA TYR A 187 13.00 -6.03 4.24
C TYR A 187 12.62 -7.42 3.74
N GLN A 188 11.60 -8.01 4.36
CA GLN A 188 11.07 -9.31 3.99
C GLN A 188 9.57 -9.23 3.71
N HIS A 189 9.12 -9.90 2.65
CA HIS A 189 7.70 -10.05 2.30
C HIS A 189 7.38 -11.47 1.81
N THR A 190 6.10 -11.82 1.79
CA THR A 190 5.59 -13.07 1.19
C THR A 190 5.11 -12.82 -0.24
N LEU A 191 5.00 -13.88 -1.02
CA LEU A 191 4.51 -13.85 -2.40
C LEU A 191 3.09 -14.37 -2.49
N ASP A 192 2.27 -13.68 -3.28
CA ASP A 192 0.96 -14.18 -3.66
C ASP A 192 1.11 -15.37 -4.62
N TYR A 193 0.35 -16.43 -4.35
CA TYR A 193 0.21 -17.59 -5.23
C TYR A 193 -1.18 -17.60 -5.84
N ALA A 194 -1.25 -17.75 -7.16
CA ALA A 194 -2.50 -17.84 -7.90
C ALA A 194 -2.47 -19.04 -8.86
N VAL A 195 -3.65 -19.57 -9.16
CA VAL A 195 -3.82 -20.48 -10.30
C VAL A 195 -4.50 -19.74 -11.44
N ALA A 196 -3.84 -19.71 -12.60
CA ALA A 196 -4.42 -19.30 -13.86
C ALA A 196 -4.35 -20.51 -14.82
N ASP A 197 -5.46 -20.82 -15.49
CA ASP A 197 -5.56 -21.89 -16.50
C ASP A 197 -5.07 -23.27 -16.00
N GLY A 198 -5.26 -23.56 -14.71
CA GLY A 198 -4.80 -24.79 -14.05
C GLY A 198 -3.32 -24.83 -13.70
N VAL A 199 -2.56 -23.77 -13.97
CA VAL A 199 -1.13 -23.66 -13.65
C VAL A 199 -0.91 -22.74 -12.45
N GLY A 200 -0.19 -23.24 -11.45
CA GLY A 200 0.24 -22.47 -10.28
C GLY A 200 1.34 -21.48 -10.62
N ARG A 201 1.13 -20.21 -10.28
CA ARG A 201 2.03 -19.08 -10.54
C ARG A 201 2.26 -18.26 -9.28
N TYR A 202 3.51 -17.92 -9.01
CA TYR A 202 3.88 -16.83 -8.10
C TYR A 202 4.09 -15.54 -8.88
N SER A 203 3.80 -14.39 -8.25
CA SER A 203 4.07 -13.06 -8.77
C SER A 203 4.88 -12.25 -7.76
N LEU A 204 6.11 -11.90 -8.11
CA LEU A 204 6.90 -10.91 -7.37
C LEU A 204 6.64 -9.53 -7.98
N ARG A 205 6.25 -8.56 -7.13
CA ARG A 205 6.13 -7.14 -7.49
C ARG A 205 7.10 -6.31 -6.66
N PHE A 206 7.98 -5.58 -7.33
CA PHE A 206 8.87 -4.58 -6.72
C PHE A 206 8.44 -3.18 -7.19
N PRO A 207 7.85 -2.35 -6.31
CA PRO A 207 7.51 -0.98 -6.63
C PRO A 207 8.76 -0.15 -6.94
N MET A 208 8.76 0.56 -8.08
CA MET A 208 9.88 1.46 -8.45
C MET A 208 9.51 2.94 -8.40
N VAL A 209 8.22 3.27 -8.42
CA VAL A 209 7.72 4.65 -8.44
C VAL A 209 6.54 4.80 -7.46
N VAL A 210 6.48 5.92 -6.75
CA VAL A 210 5.29 6.31 -5.99
C VAL A 210 4.41 7.14 -6.92
N ALA A 211 3.27 6.60 -7.34
CA ALA A 211 2.27 7.39 -8.07
C ALA A 211 1.61 8.41 -7.12
N PRO A 212 1.39 9.66 -7.54
CA PRO A 212 0.66 10.62 -6.72
C PRO A 212 -0.78 10.14 -6.52
N ARG A 213 -1.25 10.21 -5.28
CA ARG A 213 -2.57 9.71 -4.87
C ARG A 213 -3.64 10.78 -5.11
N TYR A 214 -4.87 10.36 -5.39
CA TYR A 214 -6.02 11.26 -5.31
C TYR A 214 -6.29 11.59 -3.84
N ILE A 215 -6.42 12.88 -3.52
CA ILE A 215 -6.74 13.37 -2.18
C ILE A 215 -8.14 14.02 -2.25
N PRO A 216 -9.19 13.34 -1.74
CA PRO A 216 -10.52 13.93 -1.66
C PRO A 216 -10.60 14.99 -0.55
N GLY A 217 -11.63 15.84 -0.60
CA GLY A 217 -11.91 16.85 0.41
C GLY A 217 -11.54 18.27 0.00
N GLN A 218 -11.87 19.25 0.84
CA GLN A 218 -11.40 20.62 0.69
C GLN A 218 -10.02 20.76 1.32
N VAL A 219 -9.12 21.50 0.67
CA VAL A 219 -7.75 21.75 1.19
C VAL A 219 -7.87 22.47 2.53
N VAL A 220 -7.24 21.90 3.56
CA VAL A 220 -7.11 22.51 4.88
C VAL A 220 -5.64 22.88 5.04
N GLY A 221 -5.34 24.15 4.75
CA GLY A 221 -3.98 24.67 4.76
C GLY A 221 -3.93 26.14 4.35
N ASP A 222 -2.79 26.77 4.59
CA ASP A 222 -2.59 28.21 4.47
C ASP A 222 -2.57 28.70 3.01
N GLU A 223 -3.56 29.54 2.66
CA GLU A 223 -3.81 30.04 1.30
C GLU A 223 -2.63 30.86 0.74
N GLU A 224 -1.79 31.48 1.58
CA GLU A 224 -0.61 32.23 1.14
C GLU A 224 0.54 31.34 0.64
N SER A 225 0.56 30.05 1.01
CA SER A 225 1.71 29.16 0.76
C SER A 225 1.62 28.33 -0.51
N GLY A 226 0.41 28.14 -1.07
CA GLY A 226 0.14 27.24 -2.19
C GLY A 226 0.41 25.75 -1.94
N ALA A 227 0.79 25.36 -0.72
CA ALA A 227 1.16 23.99 -0.37
C ALA A 227 -0.02 23.25 0.29
N ILE A 228 -0.39 22.10 -0.28
CA ILE A 228 -1.44 21.23 0.29
C ILE A 228 -0.88 20.56 1.55
N LEU A 229 -1.20 21.13 2.73
CA LEU A 229 -0.90 20.52 4.03
C LEU A 229 -1.74 19.25 4.25
N GLY A 230 -3.02 19.33 3.91
CA GLY A 230 -4.00 18.26 4.06
C GLY A 230 -5.32 18.62 3.38
N THR A 231 -6.29 17.74 3.49
CA THR A 231 -7.72 18.07 3.32
C THR A 231 -8.48 17.75 4.60
N ASP A 232 -9.71 18.23 4.70
CA ASP A 232 -10.66 17.85 5.76
C ASP A 232 -10.88 16.33 5.85
N MET A 233 -10.83 15.63 4.71
CA MET A 233 -10.93 14.17 4.62
C MET A 233 -9.59 13.43 4.74
N VAL A 234 -8.46 14.08 4.44
CA VAL A 234 -7.12 13.51 4.51
C VAL A 234 -6.15 14.51 5.18
N PRO A 235 -6.21 14.66 6.51
CA PRO A 235 -5.40 15.65 7.23
C PRO A 235 -3.89 15.43 7.10
N ASP A 236 -3.45 14.22 6.74
CA ASP A 236 -2.05 13.85 6.53
C ASP A 236 -1.68 13.70 5.04
N ALA A 237 -2.38 14.37 4.11
CA ALA A 237 -2.10 14.28 2.67
C ALA A 237 -0.63 14.61 2.32
N ALA A 238 -0.03 15.60 2.99
CA ALA A 238 1.38 15.94 2.84
C ALA A 238 2.35 14.80 3.22
N ALA A 239 1.93 13.81 4.04
CA ALA A 239 2.77 12.66 4.36
C ALA A 239 2.75 11.56 3.28
N ILE A 240 1.77 11.58 2.36
CA ILE A 240 1.53 10.50 1.39
C ILE A 240 1.60 10.94 -0.09
N LEU A 241 1.82 12.23 -0.36
CA LEU A 241 2.05 12.76 -1.71
C LEU A 241 3.53 13.09 -1.95
N PRO A 242 4.20 12.46 -2.93
CA PRO A 242 5.51 12.92 -3.39
C PRO A 242 5.34 14.15 -4.32
N PRO A 243 6.22 15.16 -4.24
CA PRO A 243 6.36 16.17 -5.28
C PRO A 243 6.87 15.52 -6.58
N MET A 244 6.42 16.02 -7.73
CA MET A 244 6.63 15.38 -9.04
C MET A 244 7.45 16.27 -9.99
N LEU A 245 8.43 15.69 -10.70
CA LEU A 245 9.16 16.35 -11.80
C LEU A 245 8.23 16.50 -13.00
N LEU A 246 8.07 17.71 -13.52
CA LEU A 246 7.41 17.92 -14.80
C LEU A 246 8.24 17.29 -15.94
N PRO A 247 7.62 16.64 -16.95
CA PRO A 247 8.34 15.95 -18.01
C PRO A 247 9.35 16.82 -18.76
N ASP A 248 9.04 18.10 -18.95
CA ASP A 248 9.85 19.05 -19.71
C ASP A 248 11.08 19.57 -18.93
N GLU A 249 11.09 19.42 -17.60
CA GLU A 249 12.18 19.86 -16.71
C GLU A 249 13.16 18.72 -16.38
N ALA A 250 12.80 17.47 -16.69
CA ALA A 250 13.39 16.28 -16.08
C ALA A 250 14.82 15.91 -16.55
N GLY A 251 15.28 16.44 -17.69
CA GLY A 251 16.60 16.18 -18.26
C GLY A 251 16.88 14.68 -18.56
N PRO A 252 18.13 14.34 -18.98
CA PRO A 252 18.51 12.96 -19.27
C PRO A 252 19.44 12.37 -18.19
N ILE A 253 18.88 11.97 -17.06
CA ILE A 253 19.25 10.75 -16.31
C ILE A 253 18.04 10.40 -15.43
N VAL A 254 17.44 9.24 -15.71
CA VAL A 254 16.22 8.78 -15.04
C VAL A 254 16.65 7.86 -13.90
N ASN A 255 16.23 8.16 -12.66
CA ASN A 255 16.49 7.40 -11.42
C ASN A 255 16.81 5.91 -11.70
N PRO A 256 18.09 5.55 -11.88
CA PRO A 256 18.41 4.33 -12.60
C PRO A 256 18.40 3.14 -11.66
N VAL A 257 17.63 2.11 -12.00
CA VAL A 257 17.54 0.90 -11.17
C VAL A 257 18.35 -0.24 -11.78
N SER A 258 19.34 -0.71 -11.04
CA SER A 258 19.91 -2.05 -11.20
C SER A 258 19.05 -3.03 -10.40
N LEU A 259 18.64 -4.16 -11.00
CA LEU A 259 17.88 -5.19 -10.29
C LEU A 259 18.41 -6.60 -10.62
N ASN A 260 18.65 -7.39 -9.59
CA ASN A 260 19.15 -8.77 -9.64
C ASN A 260 18.33 -9.65 -8.68
N VAL A 261 17.66 -10.67 -9.21
CA VAL A 261 16.87 -11.65 -8.46
C VAL A 261 17.61 -12.98 -8.44
N TYR A 262 17.83 -13.52 -7.25
CA TYR A 262 18.17 -14.93 -7.06
C TYR A 262 16.90 -15.65 -6.62
N LEU A 263 16.33 -16.46 -7.51
CA LEU A 263 15.09 -17.18 -7.27
C LEU A 263 15.42 -18.65 -7.02
N ASP A 264 15.17 -19.15 -5.81
CA ASP A 264 15.03 -20.58 -5.53
C ASP A 264 13.58 -20.89 -5.15
N ALA A 265 12.84 -21.53 -6.06
CA ALA A 265 11.46 -21.92 -5.80
C ALA A 265 11.35 -23.18 -4.91
N GLY A 266 12.47 -23.84 -4.58
CA GLY A 266 12.53 -25.13 -3.87
C GLY A 266 12.08 -26.32 -4.72
N VAL A 267 11.14 -26.11 -5.63
CA VAL A 267 10.66 -27.08 -6.63
C VAL A 267 11.05 -26.64 -8.04
N PRO A 268 11.09 -27.53 -9.05
CA PRO A 268 11.49 -27.15 -10.40
C PRO A 268 10.56 -26.08 -11.01
N ILE A 269 11.15 -25.13 -11.73
CA ILE A 269 10.42 -24.01 -12.38
C ILE A 269 10.16 -24.35 -13.85
N ALA A 270 8.91 -24.22 -14.29
CA ALA A 270 8.48 -24.50 -15.66
C ALA A 270 8.69 -23.29 -16.59
N ALA A 271 8.19 -22.11 -16.22
CA ALA A 271 8.36 -20.88 -16.98
C ALA A 271 8.60 -19.68 -16.06
N VAL A 272 9.22 -18.63 -16.61
CA VAL A 272 9.46 -17.33 -15.95
C VAL A 272 9.19 -16.24 -16.97
N ASP A 273 8.41 -15.22 -16.60
CA ASP A 273 8.09 -14.07 -17.45
C ASP A 273 8.19 -12.75 -16.67
N SER A 274 8.50 -11.66 -17.37
CA SER A 274 8.45 -10.30 -16.81
C SER A 274 7.68 -9.40 -17.80
N PRO A 275 6.44 -8.98 -17.47
CA PRO A 275 5.57 -8.31 -18.44
C PRO A 275 5.98 -6.87 -18.74
N PHE A 276 6.71 -6.20 -17.82
CA PHE A 276 7.02 -4.77 -17.91
C PHE A 276 8.49 -4.45 -18.20
N HIS A 277 9.39 -5.42 -18.05
CA HIS A 277 10.84 -5.21 -18.15
C HIS A 277 11.52 -6.37 -18.90
N ARG A 278 12.50 -6.04 -19.76
CA ARG A 278 13.29 -7.06 -20.46
C ARG A 278 14.34 -7.65 -19.51
N VAL A 279 14.29 -8.95 -19.26
CA VAL A 279 15.21 -9.65 -18.35
C VAL A 279 16.07 -10.71 -19.03
N ARG A 280 17.30 -10.89 -18.54
CA ARG A 280 18.14 -12.06 -18.79
C ARG A 280 17.94 -13.05 -17.66
N ILE A 281 17.77 -14.32 -18.00
CA ILE A 281 17.47 -15.39 -17.05
C ILE A 281 18.53 -16.48 -17.21
N ASP A 282 19.38 -16.62 -16.20
CA ASP A 282 20.37 -17.70 -16.12
C ASP A 282 19.76 -18.86 -15.33
N THR A 283 19.76 -20.08 -15.89
CA THR A 283 19.30 -21.29 -15.19
C THR A 283 20.46 -21.93 -14.45
N LEU A 284 20.37 -22.01 -13.11
CA LEU A 284 21.45 -22.53 -12.26
C LEU A 284 21.18 -23.97 -11.77
N LYS A 285 19.91 -24.27 -11.45
CA LYS A 285 19.40 -25.61 -11.09
C LYS A 285 17.94 -25.71 -11.59
N PRO A 286 17.28 -26.88 -11.60
CA PRO A 286 15.87 -26.98 -11.96
C PRO A 286 14.95 -26.02 -11.16
N SER A 287 15.19 -25.85 -9.85
CA SER A 287 14.48 -24.90 -8.98
C SER A 287 15.07 -23.48 -8.92
N VAL A 288 16.30 -23.28 -9.42
CA VAL A 288 17.05 -22.03 -9.22
C VAL A 288 17.24 -21.26 -10.52
N ARG A 289 16.91 -19.96 -10.50
CA ARG A 289 17.17 -18.99 -11.56
C ARG A 289 17.89 -17.76 -11.02
N ARG A 290 18.72 -17.13 -11.85
CA ARG A 290 19.21 -15.77 -11.64
C ARG A 290 18.63 -14.86 -12.71
N ILE A 291 17.92 -13.82 -12.31
CA ILE A 291 17.24 -12.89 -13.21
C ILE A 291 17.86 -11.50 -13.08
N ARG A 292 18.23 -10.87 -14.20
CA ARG A 292 18.85 -9.54 -14.24
C ARG A 292 18.20 -8.69 -15.32
N LEU A 293 18.10 -7.37 -15.10
CA LEU A 293 17.65 -6.45 -16.15
C LEU A 293 18.60 -6.49 -17.36
N SER A 294 18.05 -6.60 -18.57
CA SER A 294 18.84 -6.84 -19.80
C SER A 294 19.74 -5.68 -20.20
N GLU A 295 19.31 -4.47 -19.86
CA GLU A 295 19.96 -3.19 -20.12
C GLU A 295 20.84 -2.74 -18.95
N GLY A 296 20.90 -3.54 -17.87
CA GLY A 296 21.68 -3.27 -16.65
C GLY A 296 21.05 -2.21 -15.75
N ARG A 297 20.60 -1.09 -16.32
CA ARG A 297 19.89 0.01 -15.64
C ARG A 297 18.59 0.33 -16.38
N THR A 298 17.48 0.46 -15.65
CA THR A 298 16.18 0.87 -16.20
C THR A 298 15.66 2.13 -15.50
N PRO A 299 14.91 3.01 -16.20
CA PRO A 299 14.05 4.02 -15.59
C PRO A 299 13.13 3.50 -14.48
N ALA A 300 13.16 4.11 -13.30
CA ALA A 300 12.17 3.91 -12.23
C ALA A 300 10.81 4.58 -12.53
N ASN A 301 10.14 4.20 -13.62
CA ASN A 301 8.86 4.79 -14.06
C ASN A 301 7.65 3.85 -14.04
N ARG A 302 7.85 2.60 -13.63
CA ARG A 302 6.83 1.55 -13.51
C ARG A 302 7.34 0.44 -12.60
N ASP A 303 6.44 -0.33 -12.02
CA ASP A 303 6.83 -1.44 -11.16
C ASP A 303 7.51 -2.58 -11.94
N PHE A 304 8.47 -3.23 -11.29
CA PHE A 304 9.02 -4.48 -11.78
C PHE A 304 8.15 -5.64 -11.32
N VAL A 305 7.67 -6.44 -12.28
CA VAL A 305 6.93 -7.67 -12.01
C VAL A 305 7.69 -8.85 -12.62
N LEU A 306 7.82 -9.92 -11.86
CA LEU A 306 8.39 -11.19 -12.28
C LEU A 306 7.43 -12.31 -11.87
N ASN A 307 6.90 -13.03 -12.86
CA ASN A 307 6.05 -14.18 -12.64
C ASN A 307 6.84 -15.46 -12.90
N TRP A 308 6.55 -16.53 -12.18
CA TRP A 308 7.02 -17.87 -12.54
C TRP A 308 5.99 -18.94 -12.23
N THR A 309 5.99 -19.99 -13.04
CA THR A 309 5.14 -21.16 -12.84
C THR A 309 5.96 -22.32 -12.32
N LEU A 310 5.40 -23.05 -11.35
CA LEU A 310 6.02 -24.26 -10.83
C LEU A 310 5.78 -25.41 -11.81
N ALA A 311 6.78 -26.28 -12.01
CA ALA A 311 6.61 -27.52 -12.74
C ALA A 311 5.88 -28.52 -11.84
N ALA A 312 4.55 -28.51 -11.91
CA ALA A 312 3.70 -29.36 -11.10
C ALA A 312 3.91 -30.85 -11.48
N GLY A 313 4.27 -31.67 -10.49
CA GLY A 313 4.52 -33.11 -10.66
C GLY A 313 3.25 -33.95 -10.51
N ALA A 314 3.41 -35.28 -10.67
CA ALA A 314 2.31 -36.24 -10.49
C ALA A 314 1.91 -36.46 -9.02
N ALA A 315 2.69 -35.95 -8.06
CA ALA A 315 2.48 -36.11 -6.63
C ALA A 315 2.73 -34.77 -5.90
N PRO A 316 2.13 -34.56 -4.71
CA PRO A 316 2.49 -33.45 -3.82
C PRO A 316 3.99 -33.44 -3.54
N HIS A 317 4.61 -32.26 -3.57
CA HIS A 317 6.06 -32.11 -3.38
C HIS A 317 6.35 -31.19 -2.20
N ALA A 318 7.09 -31.69 -1.22
CA ALA A 318 7.51 -30.93 -0.06
C ALA A 318 8.98 -30.47 -0.24
N THR A 319 9.28 -29.23 0.14
CA THR A 319 10.63 -28.66 0.19
C THR A 319 10.86 -27.98 1.53
N LEU A 320 12.11 -27.97 1.97
CA LEU A 320 12.57 -27.38 3.21
C LEU A 320 13.65 -26.34 2.93
N PHE A 321 13.53 -25.17 3.54
CA PHE A 321 14.60 -24.19 3.64
C PHE A 321 14.98 -23.98 5.11
N VAL A 322 16.25 -23.68 5.38
CA VAL A 322 16.75 -23.34 6.72
C VAL A 322 17.56 -22.05 6.67
N GLU A 323 17.30 -21.19 7.65
CA GLU A 323 18.06 -19.97 7.96
C GLU A 323 18.69 -20.12 9.35
N PRO A 324 20.03 -20.17 9.45
CA PRO A 324 20.71 -20.19 10.75
C PRO A 324 20.47 -18.87 11.49
N GLY A 325 19.91 -18.95 12.70
CA GLY A 325 19.66 -17.77 13.53
C GLY A 325 20.73 -17.58 14.61
N LYS A 326 20.45 -16.73 15.61
CA LYS A 326 21.39 -16.50 16.72
C LYS A 326 21.28 -17.58 17.79
N ASP A 327 20.08 -17.73 18.34
CA ASP A 327 19.79 -18.62 19.47
C ASP A 327 18.99 -19.87 19.02
N ARG A 328 18.13 -19.71 18.02
CA ARG A 328 17.41 -20.79 17.30
C ARG A 328 17.59 -20.63 15.79
N ASP A 329 17.56 -21.73 15.06
CA ASP A 329 17.51 -21.72 13.60
C ASP A 329 16.05 -21.69 13.12
N HIS A 330 15.81 -21.29 11.88
CA HIS A 330 14.47 -21.08 11.36
C HIS A 330 14.23 -21.91 10.10
N ALA A 331 13.20 -22.75 10.14
CA ALA A 331 12.83 -23.65 9.06
C ALA A 331 11.59 -23.13 8.32
N LEU A 332 11.64 -23.11 6.99
CA LEU A 332 10.49 -22.85 6.12
C LEU A 332 10.16 -24.11 5.35
N LEU A 333 9.02 -24.70 5.69
CA LEU A 333 8.47 -25.86 5.05
C LEU A 333 7.41 -25.44 4.04
N MET A 334 7.52 -25.92 2.81
CA MET A 334 6.57 -25.62 1.73
C MET A 334 6.12 -26.90 1.05
N LEU A 335 4.81 -27.14 1.04
CA LEU A 335 4.17 -28.29 0.41
C LEU A 335 3.35 -27.81 -0.79
N VAL A 336 3.81 -28.16 -1.99
CA VAL A 336 3.20 -27.79 -3.27
C VAL A 336 2.21 -28.88 -3.71
N PRO A 337 0.99 -28.53 -4.16
CA PRO A 337 0.05 -29.51 -4.69
C PRO A 337 0.53 -30.12 -6.03
N PRO A 338 0.06 -31.33 -6.37
CA PRO A 338 0.32 -31.97 -7.66
C PRO A 338 -0.32 -31.20 -8.81
N ALA A 339 0.04 -31.55 -10.05
CA ALA A 339 -0.64 -31.06 -11.24
C ALA A 339 -2.14 -31.43 -11.22
N PRO A 340 -3.06 -30.56 -11.69
CA PRO A 340 -4.50 -30.88 -11.74
C PRO A 340 -4.81 -32.20 -12.47
N SER A 341 -4.07 -32.50 -13.54
CA SER A 341 -4.20 -33.73 -14.34
C SER A 341 -3.76 -35.02 -13.61
N ALA A 342 -3.05 -34.89 -12.48
CA ALA A 342 -2.59 -36.01 -11.67
C ALA A 342 -3.44 -36.23 -10.41
N VAL A 343 -4.36 -35.30 -10.10
CA VAL A 343 -5.37 -35.52 -9.05
C VAL A 343 -6.34 -36.59 -9.53
N GLY A 344 -6.49 -37.65 -8.73
CA GLY A 344 -7.42 -38.75 -9.00
C GLY A 344 -8.90 -38.33 -8.93
N LYS A 345 -9.81 -39.30 -8.94
CA LYS A 345 -11.26 -39.04 -8.85
C LYS A 345 -11.57 -38.17 -7.62
N ARG A 346 -12.12 -36.97 -7.85
CA ARG A 346 -12.51 -35.98 -6.84
C ARG A 346 -13.25 -36.65 -5.67
N LEU A 347 -12.82 -36.39 -4.44
CA LEU A 347 -13.55 -36.83 -3.25
C LEU A 347 -14.95 -36.21 -3.24
N PRO A 348 -16.03 -36.99 -3.03
CA PRO A 348 -17.37 -36.44 -2.85
C PRO A 348 -17.41 -35.48 -1.67
N ARG A 349 -18.09 -34.34 -1.84
CA ARG A 349 -18.15 -33.30 -0.81
C ARG A 349 -19.51 -33.27 -0.14
N GLU A 350 -19.55 -32.75 1.08
CA GLU A 350 -20.78 -32.31 1.74
C GLU A 350 -20.65 -30.81 1.99
N VAL A 351 -21.47 -30.00 1.30
CA VAL A 351 -21.37 -28.54 1.34
C VAL A 351 -22.56 -27.94 2.10
N VAL A 352 -22.31 -27.35 3.26
CA VAL A 352 -23.32 -26.65 4.05
C VAL A 352 -23.13 -25.15 3.86
N PHE A 353 -24.08 -24.50 3.22
CA PHE A 353 -24.08 -23.05 3.07
C PHE A 353 -24.79 -22.43 4.27
N ILE A 354 -24.14 -21.51 4.98
CA ILE A 354 -24.79 -20.62 5.96
C ILE A 354 -24.93 -19.25 5.29
N VAL A 355 -26.14 -18.70 5.25
CA VAL A 355 -26.42 -17.37 4.70
C VAL A 355 -27.11 -16.49 5.72
N ASP A 356 -26.52 -15.33 5.95
CA ASP A 356 -27.04 -14.28 6.80
C ASP A 356 -28.20 -13.54 6.12
N THR A 357 -29.30 -13.43 6.85
CA THR A 357 -30.49 -12.66 6.46
C THR A 357 -30.91 -11.69 7.55
N SER A 358 -29.98 -11.24 8.41
CA SER A 358 -30.18 -10.17 9.39
C SER A 358 -30.54 -8.84 8.73
N GLY A 359 -30.95 -7.84 9.54
CA GLY A 359 -31.29 -6.50 9.06
C GLY A 359 -30.14 -5.75 8.40
N SER A 360 -28.89 -5.97 8.81
CA SER A 360 -27.72 -5.30 8.22
C SER A 360 -27.40 -5.78 6.79
N MET A 361 -27.91 -6.95 6.41
CA MET A 361 -27.84 -7.48 5.05
C MET A 361 -28.82 -6.79 4.07
N GLU A 362 -29.63 -5.81 4.49
CA GLU A 362 -30.59 -5.14 3.61
C GLU A 362 -29.93 -4.44 2.39
N GLY A 363 -30.69 -4.30 1.30
CA GLY A 363 -30.21 -3.64 0.08
C GLY A 363 -29.27 -4.52 -0.73
N ALA A 364 -28.05 -4.04 -1.00
CA ALA A 364 -27.11 -4.70 -1.90
C ALA A 364 -26.56 -6.02 -1.33
N SER A 365 -26.34 -6.12 -0.02
CA SER A 365 -25.70 -7.28 0.61
C SER A 365 -26.51 -8.57 0.43
N ILE A 366 -27.83 -8.55 0.67
CA ILE A 366 -28.69 -9.72 0.44
C ILE A 366 -28.84 -10.09 -1.05
N VAL A 367 -28.61 -9.15 -1.98
CA VAL A 367 -28.55 -9.45 -3.42
C VAL A 367 -27.23 -10.16 -3.75
N GLN A 368 -26.10 -9.65 -3.25
CA GLN A 368 -24.78 -10.28 -3.39
C GLN A 368 -24.78 -11.71 -2.83
N ALA A 369 -25.35 -11.91 -1.64
CA ALA A 369 -25.43 -13.22 -1.00
C ALA A 369 -26.29 -14.21 -1.82
N ARG A 370 -27.45 -13.77 -2.36
CA ARG A 370 -28.31 -14.61 -3.22
C ARG A 370 -27.63 -15.01 -4.53
N GLU A 371 -26.98 -14.07 -5.21
CA GLU A 371 -26.21 -14.35 -6.44
C GLU A 371 -25.05 -15.31 -6.17
N ALA A 372 -24.28 -15.07 -5.10
CA ALA A 372 -23.15 -15.92 -4.71
C ALA A 372 -23.60 -17.35 -4.41
N LEU A 373 -24.70 -17.51 -3.68
CA LEU A 373 -25.23 -18.80 -3.28
C LEU A 373 -25.95 -19.53 -4.43
N ALA A 374 -26.64 -18.83 -5.33
CA ALA A 374 -27.20 -19.43 -6.54
C ALA A 374 -26.08 -19.96 -7.47
N MET A 375 -24.99 -19.20 -7.62
CA MET A 375 -23.81 -19.65 -8.36
C MET A 375 -23.12 -20.84 -7.71
N ALA A 376 -23.06 -20.87 -6.38
CA ALA A 376 -22.51 -21.98 -5.61
C ALA A 376 -23.27 -23.28 -5.82
N LEU A 377 -24.60 -23.23 -5.70
CA LEU A 377 -25.49 -24.38 -5.92
C LEU A 377 -25.35 -24.95 -7.34
N GLY A 378 -25.16 -24.08 -8.34
CA GLY A 378 -24.93 -24.48 -9.73
C GLY A 378 -23.58 -25.15 -10.03
N ARG A 379 -22.62 -25.14 -9.09
CA ARG A 379 -21.29 -25.78 -9.20
C ARG A 379 -21.16 -27.11 -8.46
N LEU A 380 -22.21 -27.55 -7.78
CA LEU A 380 -22.22 -28.86 -7.11
C LEU A 380 -22.17 -29.98 -8.15
N GLY A 381 -21.30 -30.97 -7.94
CA GLY A 381 -21.24 -32.16 -8.78
C GLY A 381 -22.30 -33.19 -8.37
N ALA A 382 -22.66 -34.11 -9.27
CA ALA A 382 -23.70 -35.12 -9.02
C ALA A 382 -23.43 -36.04 -7.81
N GLU A 383 -22.16 -36.20 -7.41
CA GLU A 383 -21.73 -36.99 -6.25
C GLU A 383 -21.75 -36.19 -4.92
N ASP A 384 -21.81 -34.85 -5.01
CA ASP A 384 -21.81 -33.96 -3.85
C ASP A 384 -23.17 -34.02 -3.11
N SER A 385 -23.14 -33.88 -1.80
CA SER A 385 -24.31 -33.58 -0.96
C SER A 385 -24.27 -32.13 -0.49
N PHE A 386 -25.43 -31.53 -0.21
CA PHE A 386 -25.47 -30.15 0.26
C PHE A 386 -26.66 -29.86 1.18
N ASN A 387 -26.56 -28.77 1.94
CA ASN A 387 -27.67 -28.14 2.65
C ASN A 387 -27.50 -26.61 2.63
N VAL A 388 -28.57 -25.88 2.91
CA VAL A 388 -28.54 -24.42 3.05
C VAL A 388 -29.22 -24.04 4.36
N ILE A 389 -28.59 -23.18 5.15
CA ILE A 389 -29.03 -22.69 6.45
C ILE A 389 -29.15 -21.17 6.35
N GLU A 390 -30.36 -20.66 6.55
CA GLU A 390 -30.66 -19.24 6.72
C GLU A 390 -30.51 -18.91 8.22
N PHE A 391 -29.97 -17.75 8.56
CA PHE A 391 -30.06 -17.26 9.93
C PHE A 391 -30.23 -15.75 10.04
N ASN A 392 -30.93 -15.36 11.09
CA ASN A 392 -31.03 -14.00 11.60
C ASN A 392 -31.15 -14.06 13.15
N SER A 393 -32.24 -13.59 13.75
CA SER A 393 -32.58 -13.88 15.15
C SER A 393 -32.82 -15.38 15.42
N ASN A 394 -33.05 -16.20 14.40
CA ASN A 394 -33.17 -17.65 14.49
C ASN A 394 -32.40 -18.29 13.33
N ALA A 395 -31.99 -19.56 13.46
CA ALA A 395 -31.38 -20.32 12.38
C ALA A 395 -32.33 -21.42 11.87
N LYS A 396 -32.37 -21.63 10.54
CA LYS A 396 -33.24 -22.60 9.88
C LYS A 396 -32.54 -23.26 8.68
N ALA A 397 -32.48 -24.59 8.68
CA ALA A 397 -32.04 -25.37 7.53
C ALA A 397 -33.18 -25.57 6.51
N LEU A 398 -32.82 -25.63 5.22
CA LEU A 398 -33.71 -26.00 4.11
C LEU A 398 -34.12 -27.48 4.19
N PHE A 399 -33.18 -28.35 4.57
CA PHE A 399 -33.39 -29.78 4.78
C PHE A 399 -32.92 -30.18 6.19
N ASP A 400 -33.55 -31.18 6.80
CA ASP A 400 -33.14 -31.70 8.12
C ASP A 400 -31.71 -32.29 8.11
N THR A 401 -31.28 -32.79 6.94
CA THR A 401 -29.96 -33.37 6.68
C THR A 401 -29.53 -33.05 5.25
N ALA A 402 -28.23 -33.05 4.97
CA ALA A 402 -27.71 -32.78 3.64
C ALA A 402 -28.26 -33.78 2.59
N ARG A 403 -28.69 -33.26 1.43
CA ARG A 403 -29.29 -34.03 0.34
C ARG A 403 -28.33 -34.13 -0.86
N PRO A 404 -28.39 -35.19 -1.67
CA PRO A 404 -27.63 -35.26 -2.92
C PRO A 404 -27.95 -34.07 -3.84
N ALA A 405 -26.95 -33.55 -4.54
CA ALA A 405 -27.06 -32.43 -5.48
C ALA A 405 -27.75 -32.82 -6.80
N SER A 406 -28.94 -33.42 -6.72
CA SER A 406 -29.81 -33.65 -7.88
C SER A 406 -30.35 -32.32 -8.41
N GLY A 407 -30.67 -32.28 -9.72
CA GLY A 407 -31.26 -31.09 -10.34
C GLY A 407 -32.56 -30.63 -9.66
N GLU A 408 -33.32 -31.56 -9.06
CA GLU A 408 -34.52 -31.26 -8.28
C GLU A 408 -34.19 -30.52 -6.97
N HIS A 409 -33.32 -31.08 -6.13
CA HIS A 409 -32.93 -30.45 -4.86
C HIS A 409 -32.21 -29.12 -5.09
N VAL A 410 -31.33 -29.04 -6.11
CA VAL A 410 -30.65 -27.79 -6.49
C VAL A 410 -31.67 -26.74 -6.93
N ALA A 411 -32.65 -27.09 -7.77
CA ALA A 411 -33.69 -26.15 -8.18
C ALA A 411 -34.61 -25.72 -7.01
N GLN A 412 -34.89 -26.62 -6.05
CA GLN A 412 -35.60 -26.28 -4.82
C GLN A 412 -34.80 -25.27 -3.97
N ALA A 413 -33.51 -25.51 -3.79
CA ALA A 413 -32.63 -24.63 -3.04
C ALA A 413 -32.48 -23.25 -3.69
N VAL A 414 -32.27 -23.18 -5.02
CA VAL A 414 -32.20 -21.91 -5.75
C VAL A 414 -33.50 -21.10 -5.58
N ARG A 415 -34.68 -21.73 -5.67
CA ARG A 415 -35.96 -21.05 -5.42
C ARG A 415 -36.08 -20.52 -3.98
N TRP A 416 -35.63 -21.30 -2.99
CA TRP A 416 -35.64 -20.87 -1.60
C TRP A 416 -34.68 -19.70 -1.36
N VAL A 417 -33.46 -19.79 -1.88
CA VAL A 417 -32.44 -18.74 -1.83
C VAL A 417 -32.94 -17.44 -2.46
N GLN A 418 -33.57 -17.50 -3.64
CA GLN A 418 -34.16 -16.31 -4.27
C GLN A 418 -35.23 -15.62 -3.41
N ALA A 419 -35.95 -16.38 -2.57
CA ALA A 419 -37.03 -15.89 -1.72
C ALA A 419 -36.58 -15.28 -0.37
N LEU A 420 -35.32 -15.46 0.04
CA LEU A 420 -34.75 -14.91 1.28
C LEU A 420 -34.96 -13.40 1.41
N ARG A 421 -35.05 -12.87 2.63
CA ARG A 421 -35.21 -11.42 2.90
C ARG A 421 -34.46 -11.00 4.15
N ALA A 422 -33.70 -9.91 4.07
CA ALA A 422 -33.05 -9.28 5.22
C ALA A 422 -34.08 -8.81 6.26
N ASN A 423 -33.99 -9.31 7.49
CA ASN A 423 -34.80 -8.94 8.66
C ASN A 423 -34.21 -9.54 9.95
N GLY A 424 -34.48 -8.94 11.12
CA GLY A 424 -34.07 -9.50 12.42
C GLY A 424 -32.60 -9.24 12.80
N GLY A 425 -32.14 -9.91 13.87
CA GLY A 425 -30.77 -9.82 14.41
C GLY A 425 -29.78 -10.82 13.77
N THR A 426 -28.65 -11.07 14.43
CA THR A 426 -27.50 -11.80 13.84
C THR A 426 -27.00 -12.92 14.78
N GLU A 427 -27.85 -13.90 15.08
CA GLU A 427 -27.58 -15.01 16.01
C GLU A 427 -26.79 -16.15 15.36
N MET A 428 -25.50 -15.91 15.11
CA MET A 428 -24.60 -16.86 14.42
C MET A 428 -24.47 -18.23 15.11
N ALA A 429 -24.59 -18.28 16.44
CA ALA A 429 -24.37 -19.50 17.21
C ALA A 429 -25.31 -20.64 16.80
N GLY A 430 -26.61 -20.35 16.63
CA GLY A 430 -27.58 -21.36 16.20
C GLY A 430 -27.32 -21.88 14.77
N ALA A 431 -26.80 -21.03 13.88
CA ALA A 431 -26.43 -21.42 12.53
C ALA A 431 -25.19 -22.32 12.52
N LEU A 432 -24.19 -22.00 13.35
CA LEU A 432 -23.00 -22.81 13.55
C LEU A 432 -23.31 -24.16 14.21
N ASP A 433 -24.23 -24.23 15.19
CA ASP A 433 -24.67 -25.49 15.79
C ASP A 433 -25.42 -26.40 14.79
N LEU A 434 -26.21 -25.84 13.88
CA LEU A 434 -26.85 -26.60 12.80
C LEU A 434 -25.83 -27.07 11.74
N ALA A 435 -24.77 -26.29 11.51
CA ALA A 435 -23.77 -26.58 10.49
C ALA A 435 -22.63 -27.48 10.98
N LEU A 436 -22.22 -27.41 12.25
CA LEU A 436 -21.05 -28.07 12.81
C LEU A 436 -21.47 -29.17 13.81
N ASP A 437 -21.36 -30.43 13.40
CA ASP A 437 -21.87 -31.59 14.15
C ASP A 437 -20.79 -32.34 14.96
N GLY A 438 -19.55 -31.86 14.93
CA GLY A 438 -18.39 -32.49 15.59
C GLY A 438 -17.95 -33.82 14.98
N ARG A 439 -18.57 -34.30 13.90
CA ARG A 439 -18.31 -35.64 13.37
C ARG A 439 -17.02 -35.69 12.54
N ARG A 440 -16.41 -36.88 12.53
CA ARG A 440 -15.35 -37.24 11.60
C ARG A 440 -15.93 -38.02 10.43
N ASN A 441 -15.47 -37.73 9.22
CA ASN A 441 -15.90 -38.41 8.00
C ASN A 441 -14.70 -38.58 7.05
N PRO A 442 -14.10 -39.78 6.98
CA PRO A 442 -12.96 -40.01 6.09
C PRO A 442 -13.38 -39.93 4.61
N ASP A 443 -14.56 -40.43 4.28
CA ASP A 443 -15.02 -40.68 2.90
C ASP A 443 -15.50 -39.43 2.15
N ARG A 444 -15.87 -38.35 2.87
CA ARG A 444 -16.32 -37.08 2.29
C ARG A 444 -15.51 -35.88 2.77
N VAL A 445 -15.49 -34.79 2.01
CA VAL A 445 -14.96 -33.50 2.50
C VAL A 445 -16.13 -32.63 2.90
N ARG A 446 -16.28 -32.37 4.21
CA ARG A 446 -17.34 -31.51 4.73
C ARG A 446 -16.87 -30.05 4.75
N GLN A 447 -17.58 -29.20 4.04
CA GLN A 447 -17.24 -27.79 3.82
C GLN A 447 -18.43 -26.94 4.25
N VAL A 448 -18.21 -26.04 5.21
CA VAL A 448 -19.18 -25.03 5.63
C VAL A 448 -18.76 -23.71 5.02
N ILE A 449 -19.65 -23.06 4.27
CA ILE A 449 -19.39 -21.77 3.62
C ILE A 449 -20.34 -20.76 4.23
N PHE A 450 -19.79 -19.79 4.95
CA PHE A 450 -20.53 -18.84 5.78
C PHE A 450 -20.50 -17.45 5.15
N LEU A 451 -21.64 -17.03 4.59
CA LEU A 451 -21.85 -15.73 3.96
C LEU A 451 -22.53 -14.79 4.97
N THR A 452 -21.84 -13.72 5.38
CA THR A 452 -22.33 -12.71 6.35
C THR A 452 -21.54 -11.40 6.21
N ASP A 453 -22.04 -10.30 6.76
CA ASP A 453 -21.26 -9.08 6.98
C ASP A 453 -20.39 -9.13 8.25
N GLY A 454 -20.56 -10.15 9.10
CA GLY A 454 -19.74 -10.34 10.30
C GLY A 454 -20.08 -9.40 11.47
N ALA A 455 -21.22 -8.70 11.45
CA ALA A 455 -21.59 -7.71 12.47
C ALA A 455 -22.00 -8.36 13.82
N VAL A 456 -21.02 -8.86 14.58
CA VAL A 456 -21.20 -9.51 15.90
C VAL A 456 -20.25 -8.94 16.96
N GLY A 457 -20.66 -9.03 18.24
CA GLY A 457 -19.88 -8.60 19.40
C GLY A 457 -19.47 -9.71 20.37
N ASN A 458 -19.85 -10.96 20.09
CA ASN A 458 -19.58 -12.15 20.92
C ASN A 458 -18.52 -13.09 20.29
N GLU A 459 -17.50 -12.52 19.65
CA GLU A 459 -16.49 -13.25 18.85
C GLU A 459 -15.90 -14.46 19.59
N ALA A 460 -15.44 -14.27 20.84
CA ALA A 460 -14.84 -15.34 21.65
C ALA A 460 -15.77 -16.55 21.89
N GLN A 461 -17.08 -16.32 22.05
CA GLN A 461 -18.07 -17.40 22.18
C GLN A 461 -18.17 -18.21 20.87
N LEU A 462 -18.18 -17.51 19.74
CA LEU A 462 -18.30 -18.11 18.41
C LEU A 462 -17.02 -18.88 18.03
N PHE A 463 -15.84 -18.37 18.37
CA PHE A 463 -14.57 -19.10 18.17
C PHE A 463 -14.50 -20.37 19.03
N GLY A 464 -14.92 -20.31 20.30
CA GLY A 464 -15.03 -21.49 21.15
C GLY A 464 -15.98 -22.54 20.59
N LEU A 465 -17.16 -22.12 20.10
CA LEU A 465 -18.13 -22.99 19.45
C LEU A 465 -17.56 -23.65 18.19
N ILE A 466 -16.89 -22.87 17.31
CA ILE A 466 -16.23 -23.39 16.11
C ILE A 466 -15.21 -24.45 16.50
N GLN A 467 -14.27 -24.15 17.40
CA GLN A 467 -13.23 -25.09 17.82
C GLN A 467 -13.81 -26.39 18.42
N GLN A 468 -14.87 -26.29 19.23
CA GLN A 468 -15.51 -27.45 19.85
C GLN A 468 -16.30 -28.32 18.86
N ARG A 469 -16.95 -27.71 17.85
CA ARG A 469 -17.89 -28.37 16.95
C ARG A 469 -17.31 -28.71 15.57
N LEU A 470 -16.14 -28.20 15.19
CA LEU A 470 -15.60 -28.31 13.83
C LEU A 470 -15.56 -29.77 13.32
N GLY A 471 -15.02 -30.69 14.13
CA GLY A 471 -14.80 -32.08 13.70
C GLY A 471 -13.85 -32.15 12.49
N ASP A 472 -14.28 -32.86 11.44
CA ASP A 472 -13.63 -32.84 10.12
C ASP A 472 -14.29 -31.81 9.16
N SER A 473 -15.10 -30.87 9.65
CA SER A 473 -15.64 -29.79 8.82
C SER A 473 -14.54 -28.76 8.53
N ARG A 474 -14.67 -28.02 7.43
CA ARG A 474 -13.83 -26.84 7.15
C ARG A 474 -14.71 -25.61 7.00
N LEU A 475 -14.42 -24.54 7.72
CA LEU A 475 -15.19 -23.30 7.67
C LEU A 475 -14.51 -22.29 6.74
N PHE A 476 -15.24 -21.88 5.71
CA PHE A 476 -14.85 -20.82 4.80
C PHE A 476 -15.79 -19.63 5.03
N THR A 477 -15.24 -18.44 5.06
CA THR A 477 -16.02 -17.22 5.36
C THR A 477 -16.04 -16.32 4.14
N VAL A 478 -17.21 -15.77 3.82
CA VAL A 478 -17.43 -14.84 2.73
C VAL A 478 -18.00 -13.56 3.33
N GLY A 479 -17.16 -12.54 3.43
CA GLY A 479 -17.57 -11.20 3.86
C GLY A 479 -18.36 -10.53 2.75
N ILE A 480 -19.62 -10.19 3.03
CA ILE A 480 -20.54 -9.54 2.10
C ILE A 480 -20.71 -8.06 2.48
N GLY A 481 -20.91 -7.19 1.48
CA GLY A 481 -21.25 -5.78 1.70
C GLY A 481 -20.05 -4.82 1.79
N SER A 482 -20.31 -3.55 2.08
CA SER A 482 -19.31 -2.48 1.93
C SER A 482 -18.25 -2.41 3.04
N ALA A 483 -18.52 -2.94 4.24
CA ALA A 483 -17.62 -2.86 5.39
C ALA A 483 -17.84 -4.02 6.40
N PRO A 484 -17.63 -5.29 6.01
CA PRO A 484 -17.80 -6.41 6.92
C PRO A 484 -16.69 -6.48 7.99
N ASN A 485 -16.97 -7.12 9.13
CA ASN A 485 -15.98 -7.43 10.17
C ASN A 485 -14.95 -8.46 9.66
N SER A 486 -13.96 -7.95 8.93
CA SER A 486 -12.94 -8.74 8.27
C SER A 486 -11.94 -9.37 9.24
N HIS A 487 -11.90 -8.91 10.50
CA HIS A 487 -11.14 -9.56 11.57
C HIS A 487 -11.81 -10.89 11.96
N PHE A 488 -13.05 -10.82 12.46
CA PHE A 488 -13.83 -12.00 12.85
C PHE A 488 -13.88 -13.03 11.72
N MET A 489 -14.19 -12.59 10.50
CA MET A 489 -14.33 -13.48 9.35
C MET A 489 -13.03 -14.20 8.99
N ARG A 490 -11.88 -13.50 9.05
CA ARG A 490 -10.56 -14.12 8.85
C ARG A 490 -10.25 -15.14 9.95
N LYS A 491 -10.59 -14.83 11.21
CA LYS A 491 -10.37 -15.71 12.36
C LYS A 491 -11.24 -16.96 12.35
N ALA A 492 -12.53 -16.83 12.05
CA ALA A 492 -13.42 -17.97 11.92
C ALA A 492 -12.97 -18.93 10.81
N ALA A 493 -12.48 -18.40 9.67
CA ALA A 493 -11.88 -19.23 8.62
C ALA A 493 -10.58 -19.92 9.06
N GLN A 494 -9.65 -19.21 9.71
CA GLN A 494 -8.41 -19.78 10.24
C GLN A 494 -8.68 -20.91 11.25
N ALA A 495 -9.52 -20.65 12.26
CA ALA A 495 -9.92 -21.63 13.26
C ALA A 495 -10.62 -22.85 12.63
N GLY A 496 -11.38 -22.64 11.56
CA GLY A 496 -12.03 -23.68 10.78
C GLY A 496 -11.21 -24.28 9.64
N ARG A 497 -9.90 -24.02 9.54
CA ARG A 497 -8.99 -24.57 8.50
C ARG A 497 -9.44 -24.27 7.04
N GLY A 498 -10.09 -23.12 6.84
CA GLY A 498 -10.47 -22.61 5.52
C GLY A 498 -9.90 -21.21 5.26
N SER A 499 -10.43 -20.54 4.24
CA SER A 499 -9.99 -19.21 3.80
C SER A 499 -11.13 -18.18 3.82
N PHE A 500 -10.78 -16.93 4.10
CA PHE A 500 -11.68 -15.77 3.98
C PHE A 500 -11.70 -15.24 2.54
N THR A 501 -12.89 -14.88 2.05
CA THR A 501 -13.12 -14.19 0.77
C THR A 501 -13.94 -12.93 1.03
N TYR A 502 -13.62 -11.82 0.37
CA TYR A 502 -14.39 -10.58 0.48
C TYR A 502 -15.08 -10.23 -0.85
N ILE A 503 -16.35 -9.82 -0.77
CA ILE A 503 -17.19 -9.37 -1.88
C ILE A 503 -17.81 -8.03 -1.48
N GLY A 504 -17.32 -6.93 -2.06
CA GLY A 504 -17.87 -5.60 -1.79
C GLY A 504 -19.03 -5.23 -2.72
N LYS A 505 -19.07 -5.82 -3.92
CA LYS A 505 -19.96 -5.44 -5.02
C LYS A 505 -20.58 -6.65 -5.74
N VAL A 506 -21.73 -6.46 -6.37
CA VAL A 506 -22.45 -7.54 -7.09
C VAL A 506 -21.63 -8.05 -8.28
N GLU A 507 -20.92 -7.16 -8.96
CA GLU A 507 -20.09 -7.46 -10.12
C GLU A 507 -18.88 -8.36 -9.76
N GLU A 508 -18.38 -8.26 -8.52
CA GLU A 508 -17.25 -9.02 -8.01
C GLU A 508 -17.63 -10.48 -7.66
N VAL A 509 -18.91 -10.74 -7.36
CA VAL A 509 -19.43 -12.06 -6.92
C VAL A 509 -18.94 -13.17 -7.83
N ARG A 510 -19.05 -13.00 -9.16
CA ARG A 510 -18.69 -14.03 -10.13
C ARG A 510 -17.21 -14.41 -10.07
N ALA A 511 -16.32 -13.43 -9.96
CA ALA A 511 -14.88 -13.66 -9.90
C ALA A 511 -14.49 -14.30 -8.56
N ARG A 512 -14.92 -13.69 -7.45
CA ARG A 512 -14.56 -14.13 -6.09
C ARG A 512 -15.10 -15.52 -5.75
N MET A 513 -16.34 -15.82 -6.13
CA MET A 513 -16.87 -17.17 -5.94
C MET A 513 -16.17 -18.18 -6.86
N ALA A 514 -15.78 -17.81 -8.08
CA ALA A 514 -15.00 -18.71 -8.95
C ALA A 514 -13.62 -19.04 -8.36
N GLU A 515 -12.92 -18.06 -7.80
CA GLU A 515 -11.65 -18.22 -7.08
C GLU A 515 -11.82 -19.15 -5.86
N LEU A 516 -12.81 -18.87 -5.00
CA LEU A 516 -13.12 -19.69 -3.84
C LEU A 516 -13.46 -21.14 -4.23
N PHE A 517 -14.31 -21.33 -5.24
CA PHE A 517 -14.68 -22.67 -5.69
C PHE A 517 -13.50 -23.43 -6.30
N ALA A 518 -12.63 -22.81 -7.10
CA ALA A 518 -11.45 -23.49 -7.63
C ALA A 518 -10.59 -24.14 -6.52
N LYS A 519 -10.49 -23.49 -5.34
CA LYS A 519 -9.87 -24.06 -4.14
C LYS A 519 -10.72 -25.17 -3.51
N LEU A 520 -11.97 -24.88 -3.17
CA LEU A 520 -12.90 -25.79 -2.48
C LEU A 520 -13.16 -27.10 -3.23
N GLU A 521 -13.09 -27.07 -4.55
CA GLU A 521 -13.50 -28.18 -5.40
C GLU A 521 -12.46 -29.32 -5.47
N SER A 522 -11.22 -29.10 -5.00
CA SER A 522 -10.11 -30.04 -5.17
C SER A 522 -9.16 -30.14 -3.94
N PRO A 523 -9.62 -30.63 -2.78
CA PRO A 523 -8.75 -30.97 -1.64
C PRO A 523 -7.86 -32.18 -1.96
N VAL A 524 -6.56 -32.09 -1.65
CA VAL A 524 -5.53 -33.09 -2.00
C VAL A 524 -5.06 -33.89 -0.78
N ILE A 525 -4.77 -33.21 0.34
CA ILE A 525 -4.36 -33.87 1.60
C ILE A 525 -5.09 -33.20 2.77
N LYS A 526 -5.74 -34.02 3.60
CA LYS A 526 -6.42 -33.63 4.83
C LYS A 526 -5.53 -33.84 6.06
N GLY A 527 -5.76 -33.09 7.13
CA GLY A 527 -5.23 -33.38 8.47
C GLY A 527 -3.71 -33.41 8.49
N LEU A 528 -3.09 -32.39 7.88
CA LEU A 528 -1.64 -32.27 7.81
C LEU A 528 -1.04 -32.17 9.22
N THR A 529 0.01 -32.94 9.46
CA THR A 529 0.82 -32.91 10.67
C THR A 529 2.29 -32.83 10.30
N VAL A 530 3.04 -32.01 11.04
CA VAL A 530 4.51 -31.97 10.95
C VAL A 530 5.07 -32.63 12.21
N THR A 531 5.90 -33.64 12.02
CA THR A 531 6.68 -34.30 13.08
C THR A 531 8.12 -33.85 12.95
N TRP A 532 8.63 -33.17 13.97
CA TRP A 532 10.02 -32.72 14.05
C TRP A 532 10.92 -33.83 14.59
N PRO A 533 12.26 -33.76 14.39
CA PRO A 533 13.18 -34.78 14.89
C PRO A 533 13.09 -34.98 16.41
N SER A 534 13.39 -36.19 16.87
CA SER A 534 13.28 -36.55 18.29
C SER A 534 14.16 -35.69 19.18
N GLY A 535 13.56 -35.02 20.17
CA GLY A 535 14.24 -34.10 21.09
C GLY A 535 14.25 -32.64 20.64
N ALA A 536 13.83 -32.33 19.40
CA ALA A 536 13.68 -30.97 18.93
C ALA A 536 12.52 -30.25 19.62
N ARG A 537 12.74 -29.03 20.12
CA ARG A 537 11.64 -28.07 20.31
C ARG A 537 11.50 -27.28 19.02
N ALA A 538 10.30 -27.30 18.47
CA ALA A 538 9.93 -26.57 17.28
C ALA A 538 8.68 -25.76 17.58
N ASP A 539 8.76 -24.45 17.40
CA ASP A 539 7.63 -23.55 17.53
C ASP A 539 7.14 -23.15 16.14
N ALA A 540 6.14 -23.86 15.62
CA ALA A 540 5.66 -23.76 14.25
C ALA A 540 4.42 -22.85 14.12
N SER A 541 4.23 -22.30 12.93
CA SER A 541 3.07 -21.48 12.56
C SER A 541 2.74 -21.67 11.07
N PRO A 542 1.45 -21.73 10.66
CA PRO A 542 0.26 -21.65 11.50
C PRO A 542 -0.02 -22.93 12.32
N ASP A 543 -0.74 -22.77 13.42
CA ASP A 543 -1.31 -23.87 14.23
C ASP A 543 -2.79 -23.53 14.54
N PRO A 544 -3.78 -24.39 14.17
CA PRO A 544 -3.64 -25.65 13.44
C PRO A 544 -3.20 -25.48 11.99
N LEU A 545 -2.53 -26.50 11.45
CA LEU A 545 -2.15 -26.55 10.04
C LEU A 545 -3.39 -26.62 9.12
N PRO A 546 -3.40 -25.88 7.99
CA PRO A 546 -4.43 -26.01 6.97
C PRO A 546 -4.29 -27.32 6.20
N ASP A 547 -5.33 -27.71 5.47
CA ASP A 547 -5.27 -28.80 4.50
C ASP A 547 -4.60 -28.36 3.19
N LEU A 548 -4.03 -29.30 2.42
CA LEU A 548 -3.51 -29.01 1.08
C LEU A 548 -4.64 -29.02 0.06
N TYR A 549 -4.91 -27.88 -0.56
CA TYR A 549 -5.83 -27.73 -1.68
C TYR A 549 -5.07 -27.63 -3.01
N LEU A 550 -5.70 -28.08 -4.10
CA LEU A 550 -5.17 -27.84 -5.44
C LEU A 550 -5.12 -26.33 -5.68
N GLY A 551 -3.94 -25.84 -6.07
CA GLY A 551 -3.77 -24.43 -6.34
C GLY A 551 -3.45 -23.53 -5.15
N GLU A 552 -3.12 -24.10 -3.98
CA GLU A 552 -2.57 -23.32 -2.87
C GLU A 552 -1.49 -24.14 -2.13
N PRO A 553 -0.22 -23.69 -2.09
CA PRO A 553 0.82 -24.38 -1.34
C PRO A 553 0.65 -24.13 0.17
N VAL A 554 0.83 -25.17 0.97
CA VAL A 554 0.87 -25.02 2.43
C VAL A 554 2.27 -24.58 2.84
N VAL A 555 2.36 -23.51 3.61
CA VAL A 555 3.62 -22.91 4.08
C VAL A 555 3.62 -22.90 5.60
N VAL A 556 4.68 -23.45 6.21
CA VAL A 556 4.86 -23.50 7.66
C VAL A 556 6.23 -22.90 8.00
N ALA A 557 6.25 -21.86 8.82
CA ALA A 557 7.48 -21.30 9.37
C ALA A 557 7.65 -21.79 10.81
N ALA A 558 8.86 -22.20 11.19
CA ALA A 558 9.13 -22.69 12.54
C ALA A 558 10.49 -22.21 13.04
N ALA A 559 10.56 -21.87 14.34
CA ALA A 559 11.83 -21.69 15.04
C ALA A 559 12.19 -22.99 15.77
N ILE A 560 13.40 -23.51 15.51
CA ILE A 560 13.90 -24.81 15.96
C ILE A 560 15.21 -24.67 16.73
N ASP A 561 15.42 -25.53 17.73
CA ASP A 561 16.67 -25.53 18.50
C ASP A 561 17.88 -25.93 17.63
N ARG A 562 18.98 -25.17 17.76
CA ARG A 562 20.20 -25.25 16.92
C ARG A 562 20.93 -26.60 16.86
N THR A 563 20.66 -27.52 17.78
CA THR A 563 21.38 -28.80 17.90
C THR A 563 20.68 -29.96 17.19
N VAL A 564 19.69 -29.67 16.33
CA VAL A 564 18.79 -30.65 15.73
C VAL A 564 19.12 -30.86 14.25
N GLY A 565 19.88 -31.91 13.95
CA GLY A 565 19.90 -32.53 12.62
C GLY A 565 18.80 -33.59 12.45
N GLY A 566 18.69 -34.20 11.27
CA GLY A 566 17.78 -35.32 10.99
C GLY A 566 16.46 -34.98 10.28
N GLU A 567 15.50 -35.91 10.31
CA GLU A 567 14.28 -35.86 9.49
C GLU A 567 13.11 -35.07 10.09
N VAL A 568 12.60 -34.08 9.34
CA VAL A 568 11.26 -33.52 9.49
C VAL A 568 10.30 -34.33 8.63
N ARG A 569 9.21 -34.84 9.21
CA ARG A 569 8.20 -35.64 8.49
C ARG A 569 6.86 -34.95 8.43
N LEU A 570 6.36 -34.74 7.23
CA LEU A 570 4.97 -34.37 6.97
C LEU A 570 4.14 -35.64 6.83
N SER A 571 2.90 -35.62 7.31
CA SER A 571 1.90 -36.65 6.97
C SER A 571 0.49 -36.08 6.91
N GLY A 572 -0.40 -36.76 6.20
CA GLY A 572 -1.83 -36.42 6.12
C GLY A 572 -2.59 -37.47 5.31
N ASP A 573 -3.91 -37.33 5.22
CA ASP A 573 -4.79 -38.29 4.55
C ASP A 573 -5.13 -37.82 3.13
N SER A 574 -4.75 -38.62 2.12
CA SER A 574 -5.09 -38.39 0.72
C SER A 574 -6.08 -39.47 0.28
N GLY A 575 -7.37 -39.21 0.51
CA GLY A 575 -8.42 -40.22 0.39
C GLY A 575 -8.20 -41.38 1.36
N ALA A 576 -8.14 -42.61 0.84
CA ALA A 576 -7.92 -43.82 1.64
C ALA A 576 -6.44 -44.10 1.98
N ILE A 577 -5.50 -43.27 1.51
CA ILE A 577 -4.05 -43.50 1.69
C ILE A 577 -3.49 -42.43 2.63
N ARG A 578 -2.74 -42.86 3.66
CA ARG A 578 -1.93 -41.96 4.49
C ARG A 578 -0.69 -41.55 3.69
N TRP A 579 -0.64 -40.31 3.22
CA TRP A 579 0.52 -39.73 2.57
C TRP A 579 1.55 -39.30 3.62
N SER A 580 2.84 -39.42 3.28
CA SER A 580 3.93 -38.86 4.08
C SER A 580 5.12 -38.46 3.22
N SER A 581 5.91 -37.51 3.72
CA SER A 581 7.18 -37.07 3.12
C SER A 581 8.17 -36.79 4.24
N SER A 582 9.34 -37.41 4.21
CA SER A 582 10.48 -37.05 5.06
C SER A 582 11.39 -36.06 4.33
N LEU A 583 11.89 -35.06 5.04
CA LEU A 583 12.86 -34.07 4.56
C LEU A 583 14.01 -34.00 5.57
N SER A 584 15.23 -34.02 5.08
CA SER A 584 16.45 -33.88 5.87
C SER A 584 16.71 -32.40 6.18
N LEU A 585 16.94 -32.05 7.45
CA LEU A 585 17.42 -30.72 7.84
C LEU A 585 18.84 -30.47 7.33
N ASP A 586 19.66 -31.53 7.26
CA ASP A 586 21.05 -31.47 6.84
C ASP A 586 21.21 -31.21 5.32
N ASP A 587 20.19 -31.58 4.52
CA ASP A 587 20.11 -31.34 3.08
C ASP A 587 19.16 -30.17 2.71
N ALA A 588 18.74 -29.37 3.69
CA ALA A 588 17.80 -28.27 3.46
C ALA A 588 18.40 -27.16 2.57
N ASN A 589 17.56 -26.52 1.77
CA ASN A 589 18.00 -25.38 0.96
C ASN A 589 18.31 -24.17 1.87
N PRO A 590 19.35 -23.37 1.58
CA PRO A 590 19.58 -22.13 2.35
C PRO A 590 18.44 -21.13 2.10
N GLY A 591 17.90 -20.57 3.17
CA GLY A 591 16.91 -19.49 3.13
C GLY A 591 17.38 -18.22 3.84
N GLU A 592 16.74 -17.09 3.52
CA GLU A 592 16.99 -15.79 4.15
C GLU A 592 15.63 -15.11 4.47
N GLY A 593 15.46 -14.60 5.68
CA GLY A 593 14.23 -13.95 6.15
C GLY A 593 13.12 -14.91 6.61
N ILE A 594 13.45 -16.17 6.92
CA ILE A 594 12.51 -17.15 7.50
C ILE A 594 12.19 -16.79 8.96
N GLY A 595 13.20 -16.41 9.74
CA GLY A 595 13.01 -15.99 11.12
C GLY A 595 12.14 -14.74 11.24
N VAL A 596 12.32 -13.81 10.30
CA VAL A 596 11.48 -12.60 10.17
C VAL A 596 10.03 -12.97 9.86
N LEU A 597 9.78 -13.95 8.98
CA LEU A 597 8.42 -14.46 8.71
C LEU A 597 7.79 -15.08 9.97
N TRP A 598 8.53 -15.98 10.64
CA TRP A 598 8.07 -16.67 11.84
C TRP A 598 7.72 -15.67 12.95
N ALA A 599 8.61 -14.71 13.21
CA ALA A 599 8.41 -13.68 14.24
C ALA A 599 7.19 -12.81 13.95
N ARG A 600 6.96 -12.44 12.69
CA ARG A 600 5.74 -11.72 12.28
C ARG A 600 4.47 -12.52 12.48
N GLN A 601 4.44 -13.79 12.07
CA GLN A 601 3.29 -14.66 12.29
C GLN A 601 2.96 -14.83 13.79
N LYS A 602 3.97 -14.79 14.67
CA LYS A 602 3.78 -14.75 16.12
C LYS A 602 3.25 -13.40 16.62
N ILE A 603 3.79 -12.27 16.14
CA ILE A 603 3.28 -10.94 16.47
C ILE A 603 1.83 -10.80 16.03
N ASP A 604 1.49 -11.15 14.79
CA ASP A 604 0.13 -11.11 14.24
C ASP A 604 -0.81 -11.97 15.12
N HIS A 605 -0.40 -13.21 15.43
CA HIS A 605 -1.17 -14.09 16.32
C HIS A 605 -1.43 -13.49 17.71
N TRP A 606 -0.43 -12.88 18.36
CA TRP A 606 -0.61 -12.23 19.67
C TRP A 606 -1.44 -10.95 19.59
N MET A 607 -1.21 -10.14 18.56
CA MET A 607 -1.98 -8.93 18.27
C MET A 607 -3.46 -9.25 18.10
N ASP A 608 -3.78 -10.34 17.43
CA ASP A 608 -5.16 -10.79 17.26
C ASP A 608 -5.81 -11.21 18.59
N THR A 609 -5.06 -11.75 19.57
CA THR A 609 -5.63 -12.12 20.89
C THR A 609 -6.14 -10.92 21.71
N LEU A 610 -5.78 -9.68 21.33
CA LEU A 610 -6.36 -8.48 21.94
C LEU A 610 -7.87 -8.37 21.68
N ALA A 611 -8.32 -8.81 20.50
CA ALA A 611 -9.74 -8.86 20.16
C ALA A 611 -10.50 -9.93 20.98
N ASP A 612 -9.81 -11.01 21.36
CA ASP A 612 -10.31 -12.04 22.28
C ASP A 612 -10.31 -11.60 23.77
N GLY A 613 -9.90 -10.35 24.06
CA GLY A 613 -9.87 -9.79 25.41
C GLY A 613 -8.62 -10.14 26.22
N ALA A 614 -7.51 -10.51 25.58
CA ALA A 614 -6.23 -10.68 26.26
C ALA A 614 -5.72 -9.36 26.88
N ASP A 615 -4.97 -9.46 27.97
CA ASP A 615 -4.35 -8.29 28.61
C ASP A 615 -3.39 -7.56 27.64
N GLU A 616 -3.69 -6.30 27.36
CA GLU A 616 -2.92 -5.44 26.46
C GLU A 616 -1.47 -5.28 26.94
N ALA A 617 -1.24 -5.21 28.26
CA ALA A 617 0.10 -5.08 28.80
C ALA A 617 0.95 -6.33 28.52
N ALA A 618 0.42 -7.53 28.81
CA ALA A 618 1.09 -8.80 28.53
C ALA A 618 1.29 -9.07 27.03
N VAL A 619 0.38 -8.66 26.15
CA VAL A 619 0.56 -8.76 24.70
C VAL A 619 1.62 -7.76 24.22
N ARG A 620 1.57 -6.50 24.67
CA ARG A 620 2.57 -5.47 24.34
C ARG A 620 3.97 -5.91 24.73
N GLU A 621 4.16 -6.49 25.92
CA GLU A 621 5.46 -6.98 26.38
C GLU A 621 6.03 -8.06 25.44
N LYS A 622 5.23 -9.06 25.07
CA LYS A 622 5.63 -10.14 24.14
C LYS A 622 5.95 -9.61 22.74
N VAL A 623 5.07 -8.78 22.18
CA VAL A 623 5.25 -8.18 20.85
C VAL A 623 6.50 -7.30 20.83
N LEU A 624 6.71 -6.48 21.85
CA LEU A 624 7.88 -5.61 21.95
C LEU A 624 9.18 -6.40 22.08
N ALA A 625 9.23 -7.42 22.95
CA ALA A 625 10.40 -8.27 23.12
C ALA A 625 10.81 -8.94 21.80
N LEU A 626 9.85 -9.54 21.10
CA LEU A 626 10.11 -10.21 19.82
C LEU A 626 10.43 -9.24 18.68
N ALA A 627 9.79 -8.06 18.65
CA ALA A 627 10.10 -7.02 17.68
C ALA A 627 11.49 -6.41 17.90
N LEU A 628 11.97 -6.31 19.16
CA LEU A 628 13.34 -5.91 19.47
C LEU A 628 14.36 -7.01 19.09
N GLU A 629 14.05 -8.29 19.35
CA GLU A 629 14.90 -9.43 18.99
C GLU A 629 15.13 -9.51 17.47
N PHE A 630 14.06 -9.44 16.68
CA PHE A 630 14.10 -9.54 15.21
C PHE A 630 14.23 -8.18 14.49
N GLN A 631 14.44 -7.10 15.23
CA GLN A 631 14.52 -5.72 14.72
C GLN A 631 13.33 -5.31 13.82
N LEU A 632 12.13 -5.82 14.11
CA LEU A 632 10.92 -5.54 13.34
C LEU A 632 10.33 -4.15 13.64
N VAL A 633 9.99 -3.41 12.58
CA VAL A 633 9.04 -2.29 12.67
C VAL A 633 7.62 -2.87 12.89
N SER A 634 6.94 -2.34 13.90
CA SER A 634 5.56 -2.70 14.30
C SER A 634 4.81 -1.44 14.70
N GLN A 635 3.55 -1.56 15.12
CA GLN A 635 2.81 -0.43 15.69
C GLN A 635 3.49 0.20 16.94
N PHE A 636 4.28 -0.59 17.69
CA PHE A 636 4.94 -0.17 18.93
C PHE A 636 6.41 0.26 18.73
N THR A 637 7.04 -0.11 17.61
CA THR A 637 8.50 0.02 17.38
C THR A 637 8.83 0.88 16.17
N SER A 638 10.04 1.47 16.14
CA SER A 638 10.53 2.26 15.01
C SER A 638 12.06 2.24 14.97
N PHE A 639 12.65 2.33 13.77
CA PHE A 639 14.11 2.41 13.63
C PHE A 639 14.60 3.82 13.92
N VAL A 640 15.66 3.94 14.72
CA VAL A 640 16.45 5.16 14.83
C VAL A 640 17.93 4.84 14.63
N ALA A 641 18.60 5.60 13.78
CA ALA A 641 20.03 5.53 13.52
C ALA A 641 20.66 6.83 14.02
N VAL A 642 21.67 6.77 14.88
CA VAL A 642 22.36 7.97 15.41
C VAL A 642 23.86 7.77 15.36
N ASP A 643 24.54 8.75 14.77
CA ASP A 643 26.00 8.77 14.72
C ASP A 643 26.62 9.18 16.06
N THR A 644 27.79 8.64 16.39
CA THR A 644 28.41 8.76 17.72
C THR A 644 29.10 10.12 17.93
N THR A 645 29.80 10.63 16.93
CA THR A 645 30.46 11.96 16.96
C THR A 645 29.64 13.00 16.19
N PRO A 646 29.42 14.22 16.71
CA PRO A 646 28.80 15.31 15.94
C PRO A 646 29.52 15.56 14.61
N ALA A 647 28.76 15.85 13.55
CA ALA A 647 29.28 16.18 12.23
C ALA A 647 29.14 17.69 11.92
N ARG A 648 28.06 18.31 12.41
CA ARG A 648 27.75 19.74 12.29
C ARG A 648 28.06 20.45 13.62
N SER A 649 28.69 21.63 13.56
CA SER A 649 28.80 22.52 14.74
C SER A 649 27.43 23.09 15.09
N ALA A 650 27.17 23.34 16.39
CA ALA A 650 25.86 23.80 16.86
C ALA A 650 25.35 25.04 16.09
N ASP A 651 26.26 25.96 15.77
CA ASP A 651 25.99 27.28 15.18
C ASP A 651 25.72 27.24 13.66
N ALA A 652 26.01 26.13 12.97
CA ALA A 652 25.82 26.03 11.53
C ALA A 652 24.34 25.77 11.17
N ARG A 653 23.73 26.64 10.34
CA ARG A 653 22.31 26.55 9.94
C ARG A 653 22.00 25.24 9.20
N LEU A 654 20.90 24.60 9.57
CA LEU A 654 20.29 23.42 8.92
C LEU A 654 19.05 23.87 8.13
N LYS A 655 18.83 23.37 6.90
CA LYS A 655 17.79 23.87 5.95
C LYS A 655 16.90 22.74 5.37
N SER A 656 15.59 23.02 5.13
CA SER A 656 14.47 22.04 4.93
C SER A 656 13.37 22.44 3.89
N GLY A 657 12.95 21.59 2.91
CA GLY A 657 12.06 21.77 1.71
C GLY A 657 11.81 20.48 0.84
N ALA A 658 12.24 20.31 -0.43
CA ALA A 658 11.81 19.13 -1.30
C ALA A 658 12.85 18.39 -2.22
N VAL A 659 12.56 17.13 -2.64
CA VAL A 659 13.15 16.36 -3.79
C VAL A 659 12.04 15.72 -4.67
N PRO A 660 11.99 15.96 -5.98
CA PRO A 660 10.88 15.50 -6.82
C PRO A 660 11.07 14.09 -7.44
N SER A 661 9.97 13.37 -7.65
CA SER A 661 9.90 12.03 -8.28
C SER A 661 9.36 12.10 -9.71
N HIS A 662 9.71 11.15 -10.59
CA HIS A 662 9.13 11.13 -11.95
C HIS A 662 7.67 10.64 -11.96
N PHE A 663 6.88 11.13 -12.93
CA PHE A 663 5.55 10.57 -13.20
C PHE A 663 5.61 9.09 -13.64
N PRO A 664 4.61 8.28 -13.25
CA PRO A 664 4.45 6.93 -13.79
C PRO A 664 4.32 6.94 -15.32
N ALA A 665 4.81 5.88 -15.98
CA ALA A 665 4.79 5.78 -17.42
C ALA A 665 3.37 5.91 -18.00
N GLY A 666 3.19 6.85 -18.93
CA GLY A 666 1.89 7.13 -19.58
C GLY A 666 1.01 8.15 -18.84
N TRP A 667 1.42 8.67 -17.67
CA TRP A 667 0.70 9.74 -16.99
C TRP A 667 1.04 11.10 -17.61
N SER A 668 0.04 12.00 -17.68
CA SER A 668 0.23 13.40 -18.07
C SER A 668 -0.02 14.30 -16.85
N PRO A 669 0.81 15.34 -16.59
CA PRO A 669 0.58 16.24 -15.47
C PRO A 669 -0.80 16.90 -15.51
N SER A 670 -1.25 17.31 -16.70
CA SER A 670 -2.57 17.91 -16.92
C SER A 670 -3.75 16.96 -16.69
N GLY A 671 -3.56 15.65 -16.87
CA GLY A 671 -4.58 14.64 -16.54
C GLY A 671 -4.65 14.29 -15.05
N VAL A 672 -3.63 14.64 -14.26
CA VAL A 672 -3.50 14.29 -12.83
C VAL A 672 -3.86 15.49 -11.94
N TYR A 673 -3.38 16.67 -12.29
CA TYR A 673 -3.56 17.91 -11.53
C TYR A 673 -4.53 18.90 -12.19
N GLY A 674 -5.13 18.53 -13.33
CA GLY A 674 -5.86 19.44 -14.20
C GLY A 674 -4.92 20.35 -15.01
N GLU A 675 -5.49 21.18 -15.90
CA GLU A 675 -4.73 22.33 -16.42
C GLU A 675 -4.48 23.31 -15.27
N LEU A 676 -3.25 23.36 -14.76
CA LEU A 676 -2.84 24.41 -13.84
C LEU A 676 -3.17 25.77 -14.45
N PRO A 677 -3.88 26.66 -13.73
CA PRO A 677 -4.34 27.92 -14.29
C PRO A 677 -3.13 28.74 -14.75
N ARG A 678 -3.03 28.97 -16.07
CA ARG A 678 -2.01 29.86 -16.66
C ARG A 678 -2.34 31.30 -16.28
N GLY A 679 -1.90 31.70 -15.09
CA GLY A 679 -2.11 33.03 -14.49
C GLY A 679 -1.45 34.14 -15.30
N ALA A 680 -2.09 34.55 -16.40
CA ALA A 680 -1.70 35.70 -17.21
C ALA A 680 -2.83 36.29 -18.07
N THR A 681 -3.95 35.57 -18.28
CA THR A 681 -5.04 35.99 -19.17
C THR A 681 -5.96 37.05 -18.54
N ASP A 682 -6.47 36.82 -17.32
CA ASP A 682 -7.47 37.73 -16.74
C ASP A 682 -6.91 39.10 -16.37
N THR A 683 -5.71 39.17 -15.78
CA THR A 683 -5.11 40.45 -15.38
C THR A 683 -4.92 41.40 -16.57
N ARG A 684 -4.57 40.86 -17.74
CA ARG A 684 -4.45 41.64 -18.99
C ARG A 684 -5.81 42.17 -19.44
N TRP A 685 -6.88 41.39 -19.30
CA TRP A 685 -8.24 41.84 -19.62
C TRP A 685 -8.74 42.93 -18.66
N HIS A 686 -8.52 42.76 -17.36
CA HIS A 686 -8.94 43.72 -16.35
C HIS A 686 -8.18 45.05 -16.47
N VAL A 687 -6.88 45.01 -16.77
CA VAL A 687 -6.07 46.21 -17.08
C VAL A 687 -6.55 46.90 -18.36
N LEU A 688 -6.86 46.14 -19.42
CA LEU A 688 -7.37 46.71 -20.67
C LEU A 688 -8.76 47.36 -20.50
N MET A 689 -9.67 46.72 -19.74
CA MET A 689 -10.97 47.30 -19.37
C MET A 689 -10.80 48.56 -18.51
N GLY A 690 -9.87 48.56 -17.55
CA GLY A 690 -9.52 49.73 -16.75
C GLY A 690 -9.01 50.90 -17.60
N LEU A 691 -8.13 50.64 -18.58
CA LEU A 691 -7.62 51.65 -19.51
C LEU A 691 -8.71 52.20 -20.43
N ILE A 692 -9.65 51.36 -20.90
CA ILE A 692 -10.81 51.79 -21.69
C ILE A 692 -11.72 52.70 -20.86
N ALA A 693 -12.02 52.34 -19.61
CA ALA A 693 -12.80 53.17 -18.70
C ALA A 693 -12.11 54.52 -18.39
N LEU A 694 -10.79 54.52 -18.19
CA LEU A 694 -10.01 55.74 -17.98
C LEU A 694 -10.04 56.64 -19.23
N ALA A 695 -9.86 56.06 -20.42
CA ALA A 695 -9.93 56.79 -21.69
C ALA A 695 -11.32 57.43 -21.89
N ALA A 696 -12.40 56.70 -21.61
CA ALA A 696 -13.77 57.23 -21.66
C ALA A 696 -14.00 58.38 -20.65
N PHE A 697 -13.44 58.29 -19.45
CA PHE A 697 -13.49 59.35 -18.44
C PHE A 697 -12.75 60.63 -18.89
N PHE A 698 -11.59 60.50 -19.54
CA PHE A 698 -10.87 61.66 -20.08
C PHE A 698 -11.54 62.25 -21.33
N LEU A 699 -12.07 61.42 -22.24
CA LEU A 699 -12.83 61.86 -23.41
C LEU A 699 -14.05 62.71 -23.01
N THR A 700 -14.84 62.25 -22.04
CA THR A 700 -16.02 62.96 -21.52
C THR A 700 -15.69 64.25 -20.77
N ARG A 701 -14.45 64.45 -20.33
CA ARG A 701 -13.98 65.68 -19.66
C ARG A 701 -13.35 66.72 -20.59
N THR A 702 -13.16 66.43 -21.87
CA THR A 702 -12.68 67.44 -22.82
C THR A 702 -13.73 68.54 -23.07
N PRO A 703 -13.35 69.83 -23.09
CA PRO A 703 -14.30 70.95 -22.94
C PRO A 703 -15.25 71.21 -24.12
N ARG A 704 -15.29 70.34 -25.14
CA ARG A 704 -16.28 70.43 -26.25
C ARG A 704 -17.58 69.67 -26.00
N VAL A 705 -17.60 68.66 -25.13
CA VAL A 705 -18.85 67.89 -24.85
C VAL A 705 -19.88 68.73 -24.07
N ARG A 706 -19.42 69.74 -23.30
CA ARG A 706 -20.29 70.66 -22.55
C ARG A 706 -20.91 71.80 -23.39
N GLN A 707 -20.53 71.98 -24.65
CA GLN A 707 -21.11 73.01 -25.53
C GLN A 707 -22.18 72.48 -26.50
N LEU A 708 -22.41 71.17 -26.57
CA LEU A 708 -23.53 70.56 -27.31
C LEU A 708 -24.77 70.30 -26.43
N THR A 709 -24.67 70.52 -25.12
CA THR A 709 -25.78 70.36 -24.15
C THR A 709 -26.32 71.68 -23.61
N MET A 710 -25.80 72.83 -24.05
CA MET A 710 -26.30 74.17 -23.70
C MET A 710 -26.26 75.15 -24.90
N LYS A 711 -26.98 74.81 -25.97
CA LYS A 711 -27.56 75.72 -26.98
C LYS A 711 -28.73 75.01 -27.68
N GLY A 712 -29.92 75.60 -27.81
CA GLY A 712 -30.33 76.96 -27.44
C GLY A 712 -29.74 78.01 -28.37
#